data_AF-A0A2J8N3M1-F1
#
_entry.id   AF-A0A2J8N3M1-F1
#
_cell.length_a   1.000
_cell.length_b   1.000
_cell.length_c   1.000
_cell.angle_alpha   90.00
_cell.angle_beta   90.00
_cell.angle_gamma   90.00
#
_symmetry.space_group_name_H-M   'P 1'
#
loop_
_entity.id
_entity.type
_entity.pdbx_description
1 polymer ?
#
loop_
_entity_poly.entity_id
_entity_poly.type
_entity_poly.pdbx_seq_one_letter_code
_entity_poly.pdbx_strand_id
1 'polypeptide(L)'
;EEPILKPGCKEYFWLLCKLVDNIHIKDASQTTLLDLDALARHLADCIRSREILDHQDGNVEDDGLTGLLRLATSVIKHKPPFKFSREGQEFLRDIFNLLFLLPSLKDRQQPKCKSHSSRAAAYDLLVEMVKGSVENYRLIHNWVMAQHMQSHAPYKWDYWPHEDVRAECRFVGLTNLGATCYLASTIQQLYMIPEARQAVFTAKYSEDMKHKTTLLELQKMFTYLMESECKAYNPRPFCKTYTMDKQPLNTGEQKDMTEFFTDLITKIEEMSPELKNTVKSLFGGVITNNVVSLDCEHVSQTAEEFYTVRCQVADMKNIYESLDEVTIKDTLEGDNMYTCSHCGKKVRAEKRACFKKLPRILSFNTMRYTFNMVTMMKEKVNTHFSFPLRLDMTPYTEDFLMGKSERKEGFKEVSDHSKDSESYEYDLIGVTVHTGTADGGHYYSFIRDIVNPHAYKNNKWYLFNDAEVKPFDSAQLASECFGGEMTTKTYDSVTDKFMDFSFEKTHSAYMLFYKRMEPEEENGREYKFDVSSELLEWIWHDNMQFLQDKNIFEHTYFGFMWQLCSCIPSTLPDPKAVSLMTAKLSTSFVLETFIHSKEKPTMLQWIELLTKQFNNSQAACEWFLDRMADDDWWPMQILIKCPNQIVRQMFQRLCIHVIQRLRPVHAHLYLQPGMEDGSDDMDTSVEDIGGRSCVTRFVRTLLLIMEHGVKPHSKHLTEYFAFLYEFAKMGEEESQFLLSLQAISTMVHFYMGTKGPENPQVEVLSEEEGEEEEEEEDILSLAEEKYRPAALEKMIALVALLVEQSRSER
;
A
#
# COMPACT_ATOMS: atom_id res chain seq x y z
N GLU A 1 3.35 -12.79 -40.23
CA GLU A 1 2.09 -12.06 -39.99
C GLU A 1 1.15 -12.99 -39.25
N GLU A 2 1.21 -12.97 -37.92
CA GLU A 2 0.34 -13.79 -37.07
C GLU A 2 -1.05 -13.15 -36.97
N PRO A 3 -2.14 -13.93 -36.97
CA PRO A 3 -3.46 -13.37 -36.80
C PRO A 3 -3.64 -13.05 -35.32
N ILE A 4 -3.47 -11.78 -34.96
CA ILE A 4 -4.18 -11.21 -33.82
C ILE A 4 -5.65 -11.54 -34.05
N LEU A 5 -6.16 -12.50 -33.27
CA LEU A 5 -7.51 -13.00 -33.36
C LEU A 5 -8.48 -11.84 -33.10
N LYS A 6 -9.19 -11.44 -34.17
CA LYS A 6 -10.12 -10.31 -34.27
C LYS A 6 -11.54 -10.66 -33.77
N PRO A 7 -12.46 -9.69 -33.61
CA PRO A 7 -13.85 -9.88 -33.16
C PRO A 7 -14.54 -11.12 -33.76
N GLY A 8 -15.10 -11.98 -32.90
CA GLY A 8 -15.75 -13.26 -33.24
C GLY A 8 -15.22 -14.50 -32.49
N CYS A 9 -14.12 -14.35 -31.73
CA CYS A 9 -13.52 -15.47 -31.01
C CYS A 9 -14.37 -16.00 -29.86
N LYS A 10 -15.06 -15.12 -29.13
CA LYS A 10 -15.95 -15.54 -28.02
C LYS A 10 -17.05 -16.45 -28.54
N GLU A 11 -17.68 -16.11 -29.66
CA GLU A 11 -18.75 -16.88 -30.31
C GLU A 11 -18.26 -18.21 -30.87
N TYR A 12 -17.07 -18.23 -31.48
CA TYR A 12 -16.44 -19.45 -31.98
C TYR A 12 -16.22 -20.48 -30.87
N PHE A 13 -15.54 -20.09 -29.79
CA PHE A 13 -15.29 -20.99 -28.67
C PHE A 13 -16.58 -21.38 -27.96
N TRP A 14 -17.53 -20.46 -27.81
CA TRP A 14 -18.84 -20.76 -27.25
C TRP A 14 -19.57 -21.87 -28.03
N LEU A 15 -19.59 -21.77 -29.37
CA LEU A 15 -20.20 -22.78 -30.22
C LEU A 15 -19.49 -24.13 -30.09
N LEU A 16 -18.15 -24.14 -30.10
CA LEU A 16 -17.36 -25.36 -29.92
C LEU A 16 -17.63 -26.04 -28.57
N CYS A 17 -17.64 -25.27 -27.47
CA CYS A 17 -17.97 -25.81 -26.15
C CYS A 17 -19.37 -26.45 -26.16
N LYS A 18 -20.37 -25.80 -26.77
CA LYS A 18 -21.72 -26.36 -26.90
C LYS A 18 -21.76 -27.63 -27.73
N LEU A 19 -20.98 -27.72 -28.81
CA LEU A 19 -20.89 -28.94 -29.62
C LEU A 19 -20.25 -30.09 -28.83
N VAL A 20 -19.15 -29.82 -28.13
CA VAL A 20 -18.44 -30.81 -27.31
C VAL A 20 -19.29 -31.27 -26.12
N ASP A 21 -19.94 -30.36 -25.40
CA ASP A 21 -20.79 -30.69 -24.25
C ASP A 21 -21.96 -31.61 -24.64
N ASN A 22 -22.46 -31.53 -25.88
CA ASN A 22 -23.56 -32.36 -26.41
C ASN A 22 -23.11 -33.70 -27.02
N ILE A 23 -21.81 -34.03 -26.97
CA ILE A 23 -21.33 -35.33 -27.44
C ILE A 23 -21.88 -36.42 -26.50
N HIS A 24 -22.82 -37.22 -26.99
CA HIS A 24 -23.30 -38.40 -26.29
C HIS A 24 -22.40 -39.59 -26.63
N ILE A 25 -21.53 -39.99 -25.71
CA ILE A 25 -20.80 -41.26 -25.80
C ILE A 25 -21.81 -42.38 -25.51
N LYS A 26 -22.56 -42.80 -26.54
CA LYS A 26 -23.43 -43.97 -26.49
C LYS A 26 -22.69 -45.16 -27.10
N ASP A 27 -22.42 -46.14 -26.26
CA ASP A 27 -21.88 -47.48 -26.54
C ASP A 27 -20.45 -47.55 -27.13
N ALA A 28 -19.61 -48.34 -26.44
CA ALA A 28 -18.21 -48.64 -26.75
C ALA A 28 -17.97 -49.34 -28.11
N SER A 29 -19.00 -49.47 -28.96
CA SER A 29 -18.95 -50.09 -30.28
C SER A 29 -19.16 -49.11 -31.43
N GLN A 30 -19.52 -47.84 -31.16
CA GLN A 30 -19.50 -46.78 -32.16
C GLN A 30 -18.24 -45.93 -31.97
N THR A 31 -17.31 -46.06 -32.91
CA THR A 31 -16.19 -45.14 -33.08
C THR A 31 -16.75 -43.73 -33.28
N THR A 32 -16.84 -42.94 -32.20
CA THR A 32 -17.01 -41.51 -32.32
C THR A 32 -15.84 -40.98 -33.15
N LEU A 33 -16.14 -40.33 -34.29
CA LEU A 33 -15.17 -39.73 -35.22
C LEU A 33 -14.21 -38.71 -34.56
N LEU A 34 -14.49 -38.30 -33.31
CA LEU A 34 -13.71 -37.36 -32.53
C LEU A 34 -12.89 -38.09 -31.47
N ASP A 35 -11.57 -38.01 -31.62
CA ASP A 35 -10.60 -38.41 -30.60
C ASP A 35 -10.45 -37.30 -29.55
N LEU A 36 -11.24 -37.41 -28.48
CA LEU A 36 -11.21 -36.45 -27.37
C LEU A 36 -9.88 -36.47 -26.60
N ASP A 37 -9.14 -37.58 -26.66
CA ASP A 37 -7.85 -37.73 -25.99
C ASP A 37 -6.76 -36.96 -26.75
N ALA A 38 -6.73 -37.09 -28.08
CA ALA A 38 -5.85 -36.29 -28.94
C ALA A 38 -6.20 -34.79 -28.88
N LEU A 39 -7.49 -34.46 -28.86
CA LEU A 39 -7.94 -33.07 -28.73
C LEU A 39 -7.51 -32.46 -27.38
N ALA A 40 -7.62 -33.20 -26.27
CA ALA A 40 -7.17 -32.73 -24.97
C ALA A 40 -5.67 -32.40 -24.95
N ARG A 41 -4.82 -33.27 -25.54
CA ARG A 41 -3.38 -33.00 -25.68
C ARG A 41 -3.11 -31.77 -26.53
N HIS A 42 -3.79 -31.65 -27.67
CA HIS A 42 -3.61 -30.51 -28.56
C HIS A 42 -3.97 -29.18 -27.87
N LEU A 43 -5.08 -29.14 -27.14
CA LEU A 43 -5.49 -27.96 -26.38
C LEU A 43 -4.48 -27.61 -25.28
N ALA A 44 -3.94 -28.60 -24.58
CA ALA A 44 -2.89 -28.39 -23.59
C ALA A 44 -1.66 -27.70 -24.19
N ASP A 45 -1.21 -28.15 -25.36
CA ASP A 45 -0.07 -27.56 -26.06
C ASP A 45 -0.36 -26.15 -26.59
N CYS A 46 -1.56 -25.90 -27.09
CA CYS A 46 -1.99 -24.55 -27.49
C CYS A 46 -1.99 -23.58 -26.30
N ILE A 47 -2.44 -24.00 -25.12
CA ILE A 47 -2.47 -23.16 -23.92
C ILE A 47 -1.05 -22.89 -23.40
N ARG A 48 -0.17 -23.89 -23.44
CA ARG A 48 1.25 -23.74 -23.03
C ARG A 48 2.02 -22.79 -23.92
N SER A 49 1.87 -22.94 -25.24
CA SER A 49 2.62 -22.18 -26.25
C SER A 49 2.11 -20.76 -26.47
N ARG A 50 0.89 -20.45 -26.03
CA ARG A 50 0.31 -19.11 -26.18
C ARG A 50 1.10 -18.05 -25.42
N GLU A 51 1.44 -16.96 -26.09
CA GLU A 51 2.09 -15.79 -25.47
C GLU A 51 1.19 -15.12 -24.43
N ILE A 52 1.79 -14.30 -23.56
CA ILE A 52 1.04 -13.55 -22.54
C ILE A 52 0.44 -12.30 -23.21
N LEU A 53 -0.84 -12.37 -23.56
CA LEU A 53 -1.58 -11.27 -24.18
C LEU A 53 -2.60 -10.62 -23.22
N ASP A 54 -2.80 -11.21 -22.05
CA ASP A 54 -3.67 -10.67 -20.99
C ASP A 54 -2.88 -9.61 -20.21
N HIS A 55 -3.25 -8.34 -20.37
CA HIS A 55 -2.54 -7.19 -19.79
C HIS A 55 -3.36 -6.56 -18.66
N GLN A 56 -2.68 -6.19 -17.58
CA GLN A 56 -3.29 -5.60 -16.37
C GLN A 56 -3.88 -4.19 -16.60
N ASP A 57 -3.48 -3.48 -17.67
CA ASP A 57 -3.85 -2.08 -17.93
C ASP A 57 -5.28 -1.89 -18.48
N GLY A 58 -6.21 -2.79 -18.13
CA GLY A 58 -7.64 -2.50 -18.09
C GLY A 58 -8.43 -2.50 -19.41
N ASN A 59 -7.88 -2.92 -20.56
CA ASN A 59 -8.67 -2.95 -21.81
C ASN A 59 -8.40 -4.07 -22.82
N VAL A 60 -7.47 -4.99 -22.55
CA VAL A 60 -7.17 -6.10 -23.48
C VAL A 60 -7.28 -7.42 -22.73
N GLU A 61 -8.45 -8.04 -22.82
CA GLU A 61 -8.65 -9.42 -22.39
C GLU A 61 -8.10 -10.39 -23.45
N ASP A 62 -7.47 -11.48 -23.01
CA ASP A 62 -7.12 -12.57 -23.90
C ASP A 62 -8.32 -13.53 -24.10
N ASP A 63 -9.20 -13.13 -25.02
CA ASP A 63 -10.36 -13.92 -25.43
C ASP A 63 -9.99 -15.30 -25.99
N GLY A 64 -8.82 -15.41 -26.63
CA GLY A 64 -8.32 -16.66 -27.18
C GLY A 64 -7.92 -17.64 -26.09
N LEU A 65 -7.16 -17.18 -25.09
CA LEU A 65 -6.79 -17.99 -23.92
C LEU A 65 -8.04 -18.43 -23.15
N THR A 66 -8.94 -17.49 -22.87
CA THR A 66 -10.20 -17.76 -22.18
C THR A 66 -11.04 -18.79 -22.92
N GLY A 67 -11.12 -18.69 -24.25
CA GLY A 67 -11.81 -19.65 -25.09
C GLY A 67 -11.16 -21.04 -25.08
N LEU A 68 -9.84 -21.12 -25.19
CA LEU A 68 -9.08 -22.38 -25.11
C LEU A 68 -9.28 -23.09 -23.77
N LEU A 69 -9.21 -22.34 -22.65
CA LEU A 69 -9.43 -22.87 -21.31
C LEU A 69 -10.84 -23.46 -21.17
N ARG A 70 -11.86 -22.72 -21.61
CA ARG A 70 -13.26 -23.19 -21.57
C ARG A 70 -13.48 -24.43 -22.44
N LEU A 71 -12.88 -24.48 -23.62
CA LEU A 71 -12.98 -25.63 -24.51
C LEU A 71 -12.27 -26.85 -23.90
N ALA A 72 -11.09 -26.66 -23.32
CA ALA A 72 -10.41 -27.71 -22.58
C ALA A 72 -11.29 -28.23 -21.44
N THR A 73 -11.97 -27.36 -20.69
CA THR A 73 -12.91 -27.78 -19.63
C THR A 73 -14.02 -28.66 -20.20
N SER A 74 -14.66 -28.25 -21.30
CA SER A 74 -15.69 -29.05 -21.98
C SER A 74 -15.19 -30.42 -22.45
N VAL A 75 -13.94 -30.51 -22.94
CA VAL A 75 -13.34 -31.80 -23.35
C VAL A 75 -13.04 -32.68 -22.13
N ILE A 76 -12.46 -32.13 -21.06
CA ILE A 76 -12.06 -32.88 -19.85
C ILE A 76 -13.28 -33.44 -19.09
N LYS A 77 -14.46 -32.81 -19.19
CA LYS A 77 -15.73 -33.35 -18.64
C LYS A 77 -16.05 -34.77 -19.13
N HIS A 78 -15.62 -35.12 -20.34
CA HIS A 78 -15.80 -36.46 -20.92
C HIS A 78 -14.79 -37.50 -20.43
N LYS A 79 -13.91 -37.13 -19.48
CA LYS A 79 -12.92 -38.00 -18.84
C LYS A 79 -11.99 -38.73 -19.82
N PRO A 80 -11.34 -38.02 -20.77
CA PRO A 80 -10.37 -38.65 -21.66
C PRO A 80 -9.20 -39.26 -20.86
N PRO A 81 -8.55 -40.34 -21.33
CA PRO A 81 -7.39 -40.95 -20.68
C PRO A 81 -6.30 -39.95 -20.27
N PHE A 82 -6.08 -38.90 -21.07
CA PHE A 82 -5.17 -37.79 -20.80
C PHE A 82 -5.37 -37.18 -19.40
N LYS A 83 -6.61 -37.02 -18.93
CA LYS A 83 -6.91 -36.47 -17.60
C LYS A 83 -6.22 -37.20 -16.45
N PHE A 84 -6.06 -38.52 -16.59
CA PHE A 84 -5.50 -39.41 -15.57
C PHE A 84 -4.06 -39.81 -15.85
N SER A 85 -3.47 -39.30 -16.94
CA SER A 85 -2.09 -39.59 -17.31
C SER A 85 -1.11 -38.65 -16.61
N ARG A 86 0.18 -39.00 -16.66
CA ARG A 86 1.26 -38.10 -16.20
C ARG A 86 1.29 -36.78 -16.98
N GLU A 87 1.04 -36.83 -18.29
CA GLU A 87 0.97 -35.63 -19.14
C GLU A 87 -0.18 -34.71 -18.70
N GLY A 88 -1.32 -35.28 -18.29
CA GLY A 88 -2.43 -34.52 -17.72
C GLY A 88 -2.11 -33.90 -16.36
N GLN A 89 -1.31 -34.57 -15.53
CA GLN A 89 -0.82 -34.01 -14.25
C GLN A 89 0.17 -32.87 -14.45
N GLU A 90 1.04 -32.98 -15.47
CA GLU A 90 1.91 -31.87 -15.88
C GLU A 90 1.07 -30.70 -16.39
N PHE A 91 0.04 -30.96 -17.19
CA PHE A 91 -0.91 -29.93 -17.61
C PHE A 91 -1.69 -29.29 -16.46
N LEU A 92 -2.09 -30.07 -15.44
CA LEU A 92 -2.70 -29.55 -14.21
C LEU A 92 -1.78 -28.53 -13.52
N ARG A 93 -0.48 -28.81 -13.46
CA ARG A 93 0.53 -27.87 -12.93
C ARG A 93 0.66 -26.64 -13.80
N ASP A 94 0.63 -26.80 -15.13
CA ASP A 94 0.67 -25.68 -16.06
C ASP A 94 -0.51 -24.74 -15.82
N ILE A 95 -1.74 -25.27 -15.70
CA ILE A 95 -2.94 -24.48 -15.41
C ILE A 95 -2.81 -23.74 -14.07
N PHE A 96 -2.28 -24.40 -13.04
CA PHE A 96 -2.01 -23.75 -11.75
C PHE A 96 -1.02 -22.58 -11.92
N ASN A 97 0.05 -22.77 -12.70
CA ASN A 97 1.01 -21.70 -13.01
C ASN A 97 0.39 -20.57 -13.83
N LEU A 98 -0.59 -20.83 -14.70
CA LEU A 98 -1.32 -19.77 -15.41
C LEU A 98 -2.01 -18.78 -14.47
N LEU A 99 -2.34 -19.20 -13.24
CA LEU A 99 -3.02 -18.41 -12.22
C LEU A 99 -2.08 -17.83 -11.17
N PHE A 100 -1.07 -18.59 -10.75
CA PHE A 100 -0.31 -18.32 -9.53
C PHE A 100 1.20 -18.20 -9.72
N LEU A 101 1.72 -18.34 -10.95
CA LEU A 101 3.13 -18.06 -11.20
C LEU A 101 3.37 -16.55 -11.01
N LEU A 102 4.15 -16.21 -9.99
CA LEU A 102 4.46 -14.82 -9.68
C LEU A 102 5.48 -14.24 -10.68
N PRO A 103 5.37 -12.95 -11.02
CA PRO A 103 6.36 -12.29 -11.84
C PRO A 103 7.69 -12.17 -11.09
N SER A 104 8.77 -12.06 -11.86
CA SER A 104 10.11 -11.83 -11.34
C SER A 104 10.83 -10.75 -12.13
N LEU A 105 11.97 -10.28 -11.63
CA LEU A 105 12.83 -9.34 -12.38
C LEU A 105 13.18 -9.83 -13.79
N LYS A 106 13.27 -11.14 -14.02
CA LYS A 106 13.57 -11.75 -15.32
C LYS A 106 12.34 -11.93 -16.21
N ASP A 107 11.19 -12.19 -15.61
CA ASP A 107 9.93 -12.43 -16.30
C ASP A 107 8.81 -11.64 -15.60
N ARG A 108 8.69 -10.37 -15.98
CA ARG A 108 7.74 -9.43 -15.37
C ARG A 108 6.30 -9.64 -15.82
N GLN A 109 6.07 -10.46 -16.85
CA GLN A 109 4.75 -10.55 -17.49
C GLN A 109 3.83 -11.61 -16.87
N GLN A 110 4.34 -12.48 -16.00
CA GLN A 110 3.53 -13.49 -15.31
C GLN A 110 2.52 -12.87 -14.33
N PRO A 111 1.45 -13.61 -13.97
CA PRO A 111 0.99 -14.86 -14.57
C PRO A 111 0.28 -14.64 -15.92
N LYS A 112 -0.04 -15.72 -16.66
CA LYS A 112 -0.76 -15.59 -17.94
C LYS A 112 -2.22 -15.13 -17.78
N CYS A 113 -2.93 -15.59 -16.76
CA CYS A 113 -4.33 -15.24 -16.51
C CYS A 113 -4.41 -14.06 -15.53
N LYS A 114 -4.72 -12.87 -16.04
CA LYS A 114 -4.81 -11.63 -15.24
C LYS A 114 -6.23 -11.08 -15.18
N SER A 115 -6.97 -11.17 -16.27
CA SER A 115 -8.37 -10.76 -16.34
C SER A 115 -9.28 -11.69 -15.53
N HIS A 116 -10.38 -11.13 -15.03
CA HIS A 116 -11.40 -11.90 -14.32
C HIS A 116 -11.93 -13.08 -15.16
N SER A 117 -12.11 -12.87 -16.46
CA SER A 117 -12.64 -13.86 -17.39
C SER A 117 -11.67 -15.04 -17.63
N SER A 118 -10.37 -14.77 -17.80
CA SER A 118 -9.35 -15.82 -17.97
C SER A 118 -9.11 -16.60 -16.68
N ARG A 119 -9.04 -15.91 -15.53
CA ARG A 119 -8.89 -16.53 -14.21
C ARG A 119 -10.06 -17.46 -13.88
N ALA A 120 -11.30 -17.01 -14.08
CA ALA A 120 -12.48 -17.85 -13.88
C ALA A 120 -12.46 -19.11 -14.76
N ALA A 121 -12.10 -18.98 -16.04
CA ALA A 121 -11.99 -20.13 -16.94
C ALA A 121 -10.89 -21.13 -16.53
N ALA A 122 -9.76 -20.64 -16.00
CA ALA A 122 -8.69 -21.49 -15.49
C ALA A 122 -9.10 -22.23 -14.21
N TYR A 123 -9.82 -21.57 -13.28
CA TYR A 123 -10.37 -22.24 -12.09
C TYR A 123 -11.37 -23.34 -12.46
N ASP A 124 -12.27 -23.09 -13.41
CA ASP A 124 -13.21 -24.10 -13.91
C ASP A 124 -12.48 -25.32 -14.47
N LEU A 125 -11.39 -25.10 -15.21
CA LEU A 125 -10.56 -26.16 -15.77
C LEU A 125 -9.82 -26.95 -14.67
N LEU A 126 -9.25 -26.27 -13.66
CA LEU A 126 -8.63 -26.93 -12.51
C LEU A 126 -9.62 -27.83 -11.78
N VAL A 127 -10.81 -27.30 -11.47
CA VAL A 127 -11.88 -28.06 -10.82
C VAL A 127 -12.24 -29.29 -11.63
N GLU A 128 -12.40 -29.14 -12.94
CA GLU A 128 -12.79 -30.25 -13.80
C GLU A 128 -11.67 -31.29 -13.95
N MET A 129 -10.40 -30.89 -14.02
CA MET A 129 -9.24 -31.80 -14.04
C MET A 129 -9.16 -32.68 -12.77
N VAL A 130 -9.64 -32.16 -11.64
CA VAL A 130 -9.56 -32.84 -10.34
C VAL A 130 -10.74 -33.77 -10.09
N LYS A 131 -11.95 -33.44 -10.59
CA LYS A 131 -13.15 -34.26 -10.38
C LYS A 131 -12.92 -35.73 -10.77
N GLY A 132 -13.21 -36.63 -9.83
CA GLY A 132 -13.06 -38.08 -10.02
C GLY A 132 -11.62 -38.60 -10.08
N SER A 133 -10.59 -37.80 -9.79
CA SER A 133 -9.18 -38.23 -9.72
C SER A 133 -8.59 -37.90 -8.35
N VAL A 134 -8.24 -38.93 -7.57
CA VAL A 134 -7.66 -38.76 -6.23
C VAL A 134 -6.24 -38.19 -6.31
N GLU A 135 -5.48 -38.61 -7.32
CA GLU A 135 -4.11 -38.20 -7.59
C GLU A 135 -4.05 -36.72 -7.94
N ASN A 136 -4.91 -36.25 -8.85
CA ASN A 136 -5.01 -34.84 -9.19
C ASN A 136 -5.48 -34.01 -7.98
N TYR A 137 -6.39 -34.55 -7.16
CA TYR A 137 -6.81 -33.91 -5.91
C TYR A 137 -5.66 -33.75 -4.92
N ARG A 138 -4.82 -34.77 -4.74
CA ARG A 138 -3.65 -34.69 -3.86
C ARG A 138 -2.65 -33.63 -4.33
N LEU A 139 -2.41 -33.54 -5.64
CA LEU A 139 -1.50 -32.55 -6.22
C LEU A 139 -2.01 -31.12 -5.97
N ILE A 140 -3.25 -30.83 -6.36
CA ILE A 140 -3.82 -29.48 -6.19
C ILE A 140 -3.94 -29.12 -4.71
N HIS A 141 -4.33 -30.07 -3.86
CA HIS A 141 -4.37 -29.88 -2.41
C HIS A 141 -3.03 -29.41 -1.88
N ASN A 142 -1.92 -30.07 -2.26
CA ASN A 142 -0.60 -29.72 -1.74
C ASN A 142 -0.15 -28.33 -2.20
N TRP A 143 -0.45 -27.94 -3.45
CA TRP A 143 -0.09 -26.62 -3.96
C TRP A 143 -0.91 -25.50 -3.33
N VAL A 144 -2.22 -25.70 -3.17
CA VAL A 144 -3.12 -24.72 -2.53
C VAL A 144 -2.85 -24.63 -1.02
N MET A 145 -2.60 -25.75 -0.36
CA MET A 145 -2.20 -25.77 1.05
C MET A 145 -0.92 -24.97 1.29
N ALA A 146 0.05 -25.06 0.37
CA ALA A 146 1.28 -24.28 0.45
C ALA A 146 1.04 -22.76 0.31
N GLN A 147 -0.06 -22.30 -0.30
CA GLN A 147 -0.42 -20.88 -0.35
C GLN A 147 -0.95 -20.36 1.01
N HIS A 148 -1.47 -21.24 1.86
CA HIS A 148 -2.09 -20.88 3.15
C HIS A 148 -1.24 -21.24 4.37
N MET A 149 -0.12 -21.94 4.19
CA MET A 149 0.77 -22.40 5.28
C MET A 149 2.17 -21.77 5.23
N GLN A 150 2.39 -20.81 4.33
CA GLN A 150 3.65 -20.08 4.30
C GLN A 150 3.75 -19.18 5.55
N SER A 151 4.96 -19.10 6.11
CA SER A 151 5.28 -18.29 7.29
C SER A 151 5.22 -16.80 6.92
N HIS A 152 4.01 -16.24 6.89
CA HIS A 152 3.78 -14.82 6.70
C HIS A 152 3.49 -14.16 8.04
N ALA A 153 3.77 -12.86 8.14
CA ALA A 153 3.16 -12.02 9.18
C ALA A 153 1.63 -12.15 9.09
N PRO A 154 0.88 -11.98 10.20
CA PRO A 154 -0.55 -12.16 10.17
C PRO A 154 -1.18 -11.12 9.25
N TYR A 155 -2.16 -11.53 8.43
CA TYR A 155 -2.89 -10.57 7.61
C TYR A 155 -3.60 -9.55 8.51
N LYS A 156 -3.65 -8.30 8.04
CA LYS A 156 -4.47 -7.27 8.69
C LYS A 156 -5.93 -7.73 8.77
N TRP A 157 -6.66 -7.25 9.75
CA TRP A 157 -8.11 -7.50 9.81
C TRP A 157 -8.80 -6.66 8.72
N ASP A 158 -9.87 -7.22 8.13
CA ASP A 158 -10.58 -6.60 7.01
C ASP A 158 -9.71 -6.34 5.77
N TYR A 159 -8.71 -7.21 5.57
CA TYR A 159 -7.75 -7.10 4.48
C TYR A 159 -8.38 -7.42 3.11
N TRP A 160 -8.11 -6.55 2.14
CA TRP A 160 -8.54 -6.71 0.75
C TRP A 160 -7.57 -6.00 -0.21
N PRO A 161 -6.46 -6.65 -0.60
CA PRO A 161 -5.37 -6.02 -1.37
C PRO A 161 -5.78 -5.43 -2.73
N HIS A 162 -6.94 -5.82 -3.27
CA HIS A 162 -7.48 -5.22 -4.49
C HIS A 162 -7.81 -3.72 -4.34
N GLU A 163 -8.05 -3.22 -3.11
CA GLU A 163 -8.25 -1.79 -2.83
C GLU A 163 -6.92 -1.00 -2.80
N ASP A 164 -5.80 -1.70 -2.62
CA ASP A 164 -4.44 -1.15 -2.48
C ASP A 164 -3.56 -1.41 -3.71
N VAL A 165 -4.15 -1.67 -4.87
CA VAL A 165 -3.41 -1.83 -6.14
C VAL A 165 -2.96 -0.49 -6.68
N ARG A 166 -1.76 -0.45 -7.28
CA ARG A 166 -1.23 0.69 -8.03
C ARG A 166 -2.28 1.25 -8.99
N ALA A 167 -2.37 2.58 -9.05
CA ALA A 167 -3.33 3.25 -9.91
C ALA A 167 -3.13 2.89 -11.39
N GLU A 168 -4.21 2.94 -12.19
CA GLU A 168 -4.19 2.63 -13.63
C GLU A 168 -3.21 3.51 -14.42
N CYS A 169 -2.96 4.73 -13.95
CA CYS A 169 -1.95 5.63 -14.52
C CYS A 169 -0.51 5.20 -14.23
N ARG A 170 -0.30 4.07 -13.53
CA ARG A 170 0.98 3.49 -13.12
C ARG A 170 1.82 4.43 -12.26
N PHE A 171 1.21 5.39 -11.56
CA PHE A 171 1.88 6.15 -10.51
C PHE A 171 1.47 5.65 -9.13
N VAL A 172 2.37 5.81 -8.16
CA VAL A 172 2.19 5.39 -6.77
C VAL A 172 2.06 6.63 -5.90
N GLY A 173 1.11 6.63 -4.97
CA GLY A 173 0.88 7.70 -4.00
C GLY A 173 1.78 7.61 -2.75
N LEU A 174 1.55 8.49 -1.80
CA LEU A 174 2.19 8.49 -0.48
C LEU A 174 1.13 8.54 0.61
N THR A 175 1.12 7.58 1.53
CA THR A 175 0.16 7.55 2.63
C THR A 175 0.33 8.77 3.53
N ASN A 176 -0.78 9.43 3.86
CA ASN A 176 -0.79 10.54 4.81
C ASN A 176 -0.85 10.00 6.23
N LEU A 177 0.13 10.38 7.06
CA LEU A 177 0.27 9.93 8.45
C LEU A 177 -0.37 10.89 9.46
N GLY A 178 -1.45 11.58 9.03
CA GLY A 178 -2.14 12.62 9.78
C GLY A 178 -1.98 14.00 9.15
N ALA A 179 -0.78 14.58 9.24
CA ALA A 179 -0.48 15.95 8.80
C ALA A 179 0.69 16.04 7.79
N THR A 180 1.01 14.94 7.07
CA THR A 180 2.22 14.82 6.24
C THR A 180 2.03 15.15 4.75
N CYS A 181 0.93 15.79 4.36
CA CYS A 181 0.63 16.09 2.95
C CYS A 181 1.62 17.07 2.29
N TYR A 182 2.25 17.96 3.08
CA TYR A 182 3.33 18.84 2.62
C TYR A 182 4.55 18.03 2.13
N LEU A 183 4.88 16.95 2.84
CA LEU A 183 5.94 16.02 2.49
C LEU A 183 5.55 15.24 1.24
N ALA A 184 4.33 14.69 1.21
CA ALA A 184 3.84 13.91 0.08
C ALA A 184 3.92 14.72 -1.23
N SER A 185 3.37 15.94 -1.19
CA SER A 185 3.38 16.86 -2.33
C SER A 185 4.79 17.24 -2.77
N THR A 186 5.71 17.49 -1.83
CA THR A 186 7.11 17.87 -2.11
C THR A 186 7.88 16.72 -2.76
N ILE A 187 7.78 15.53 -2.18
CA ILE A 187 8.47 14.34 -2.68
C ILE A 187 8.00 13.98 -4.09
N GLN A 188 6.68 14.02 -4.35
CA GLN A 188 6.14 13.70 -5.67
C GLN A 188 6.61 14.71 -6.74
N GLN A 189 6.64 16.01 -6.42
CA GLN A 189 7.19 17.04 -7.32
C GLN A 189 8.66 16.77 -7.65
N LEU A 190 9.47 16.43 -6.63
CA LEU A 190 10.88 16.11 -6.82
C LEU A 190 11.10 14.81 -7.62
N TYR A 191 10.33 13.76 -7.31
CA TYR A 191 10.40 12.44 -7.94
C TYR A 191 10.07 12.49 -9.44
N MET A 192 9.13 13.35 -9.82
CA MET A 192 8.70 13.52 -11.21
C MET A 192 9.70 14.32 -12.06
N ILE A 193 10.76 14.87 -11.46
CA ILE A 193 11.90 15.47 -12.17
C ILE A 193 12.95 14.37 -12.43
N PRO A 194 13.12 13.89 -13.67
CA PRO A 194 13.93 12.71 -13.95
C PRO A 194 15.42 12.90 -13.61
N GLU A 195 15.95 14.11 -13.77
CA GLU A 195 17.34 14.41 -13.40
C GLU A 195 17.57 14.32 -11.89
N ALA A 196 16.61 14.82 -11.09
CA ALA A 196 16.67 14.73 -9.63
C ALA A 196 16.53 13.27 -9.17
N ARG A 197 15.59 12.54 -9.76
CA ARG A 197 15.38 11.10 -9.51
C ARG A 197 16.63 10.27 -9.79
N GLN A 198 17.27 10.48 -10.95
CA GLN A 198 18.51 9.78 -11.32
C GLN A 198 19.65 10.09 -10.35
N ALA A 199 19.78 11.35 -9.93
CA ALA A 199 20.84 11.75 -9.00
C ALA A 199 20.66 11.09 -7.62
N VAL A 200 19.42 10.99 -7.13
CA VAL A 200 19.12 10.26 -5.89
C VAL A 200 19.48 8.78 -6.03
N PHE A 201 19.07 8.11 -7.12
CA PHE A 201 19.37 6.68 -7.31
C PHE A 201 20.87 6.37 -7.41
N THR A 202 21.64 7.23 -8.09
CA THR A 202 23.07 7.01 -8.34
C THR A 202 24.00 7.51 -7.24
N ALA A 203 23.46 8.24 -6.25
CA ALA A 203 24.23 8.73 -5.12
C ALA A 203 24.85 7.57 -4.33
N LYS A 204 26.18 7.61 -4.18
CA LYS A 204 26.96 6.58 -3.48
C LYS A 204 27.13 6.93 -2.01
N TYR A 205 27.15 5.92 -1.15
CA TYR A 205 27.40 6.11 0.27
C TYR A 205 28.89 6.33 0.58
N SER A 206 29.15 7.22 1.52
CA SER A 206 30.45 7.38 2.19
C SER A 206 30.23 7.30 3.70
N GLU A 207 31.20 6.80 4.46
CA GLU A 207 31.13 6.74 5.93
C GLU A 207 31.03 8.15 6.56
N ASP A 208 31.68 9.14 5.95
CA ASP A 208 31.69 10.54 6.42
C ASP A 208 30.53 11.39 5.87
N MET A 209 29.55 10.76 5.20
CA MET A 209 28.43 11.45 4.56
C MET A 209 27.44 12.01 5.59
N LYS A 210 27.11 13.30 5.46
CA LYS A 210 25.98 13.90 6.18
C LYS A 210 24.65 13.35 5.67
N HIS A 211 23.69 13.17 6.57
CA HIS A 211 22.31 12.75 6.22
C HIS A 211 22.22 11.38 5.50
N LYS A 212 23.19 10.47 5.75
CA LYS A 212 23.28 9.13 5.12
C LYS A 212 21.97 8.32 5.23
N THR A 213 21.34 8.32 6.41
CA THR A 213 20.06 7.61 6.65
C THR A 213 18.91 8.21 5.85
N THR A 214 18.83 9.55 5.78
CA THR A 214 17.84 10.24 4.95
C THR A 214 17.98 9.88 3.47
N LEU A 215 19.21 9.79 2.95
CA LEU A 215 19.44 9.37 1.57
C LEU A 215 18.98 7.94 1.32
N LEU A 216 19.27 7.01 2.24
CA LEU A 216 18.82 5.62 2.14
C LEU A 216 17.29 5.53 2.09
N GLU A 217 16.60 6.20 3.00
CA GLU A 217 15.13 6.19 3.03
C GLU A 217 14.52 6.89 1.82
N LEU A 218 15.17 7.94 1.29
CA LEU A 218 14.75 8.59 0.04
C LEU A 218 14.93 7.67 -1.18
N GLN A 219 16.03 6.92 -1.25
CA GLN A 219 16.27 5.95 -2.32
C GLN A 219 15.30 4.76 -2.26
N LYS A 220 14.99 4.25 -1.06
CA LYS A 220 13.94 3.24 -0.86
C LYS A 220 12.59 3.75 -1.33
N MET A 221 12.21 4.95 -0.88
CA MET A 221 10.95 5.60 -1.27
C MET A 221 10.86 5.78 -2.80
N PHE A 222 11.92 6.30 -3.45
CA PHE A 222 11.93 6.48 -4.90
C PHE A 222 11.88 5.16 -5.66
N THR A 223 12.53 4.11 -5.14
CA THR A 223 12.49 2.77 -5.72
C THR A 223 11.07 2.19 -5.63
N TYR A 224 10.42 2.36 -4.47
CA TYR A 224 9.03 1.95 -4.27
C TYR A 224 8.08 2.67 -5.23
N LEU A 225 8.19 4.00 -5.35
CA LEU A 225 7.38 4.80 -6.27
C LEU A 225 7.55 4.36 -7.74
N MET A 226 8.72 3.83 -8.09
CA MET A 226 9.03 3.33 -9.43
C MET A 226 8.45 1.94 -9.69
N GLU A 227 8.70 1.00 -8.79
CA GLU A 227 8.56 -0.44 -9.05
C GLU A 227 7.40 -1.12 -8.31
N SER A 228 6.84 -0.51 -7.25
CA SER A 228 5.80 -1.16 -6.46
C SER A 228 4.52 -1.41 -7.27
N GLU A 229 3.83 -2.52 -7.00
CA GLU A 229 2.47 -2.80 -7.50
C GLU A 229 1.38 -2.36 -6.52
N CYS A 230 1.76 -1.77 -5.37
CA CYS A 230 0.85 -1.19 -4.39
C CYS A 230 0.46 0.26 -4.74
N LYS A 231 -0.65 0.71 -4.17
CA LYS A 231 -1.25 2.03 -4.38
C LYS A 231 -0.38 3.17 -3.85
N ALA A 232 0.22 3.00 -2.68
CA ALA A 232 0.92 4.06 -1.98
C ALA A 232 2.05 3.54 -1.09
N TYR A 233 3.11 4.34 -0.92
CA TYR A 233 4.19 4.08 0.03
C TYR A 233 3.89 4.72 1.40
N ASN A 234 4.21 4.03 2.49
CA ASN A 234 4.15 4.59 3.84
C ASN A 234 5.45 5.35 4.16
N PRO A 235 5.44 6.70 4.31
CA PRO A 235 6.65 7.48 4.53
C PRO A 235 7.16 7.48 5.98
N ARG A 236 6.58 6.70 6.90
CA ARG A 236 6.93 6.74 8.34
C ARG A 236 8.42 6.46 8.62
N PRO A 237 9.10 5.50 7.96
CA PRO A 237 10.54 5.30 8.12
C PRO A 237 11.37 6.55 7.75
N PHE A 238 10.94 7.28 6.71
CA PHE A 238 11.56 8.54 6.32
C PHE A 238 11.29 9.63 7.38
N CYS A 239 10.07 9.75 7.89
CA CYS A 239 9.74 10.72 8.94
C CYS A 239 10.54 10.51 10.24
N LYS A 240 10.78 9.25 10.62
CA LYS A 240 11.59 8.89 11.80
C LYS A 240 13.08 9.30 11.66
N THR A 241 13.61 9.31 10.43
CA THR A 241 15.04 9.60 10.17
C THR A 241 15.31 11.03 9.74
N TYR A 242 14.34 11.68 9.08
CA TYR A 242 14.45 13.06 8.63
C TYR A 242 14.32 14.02 9.81
N THR A 243 15.31 14.90 9.99
CA THR A 243 15.34 15.85 11.12
C THR A 243 15.22 17.30 10.66
N MET A 244 14.19 18.02 11.05
CA MET A 244 14.02 19.47 10.80
C MET A 244 14.11 20.20 12.13
N ASP A 245 14.82 21.34 12.19
CA ASP A 245 15.07 22.06 13.45
C ASP A 245 15.69 21.19 14.57
N LYS A 246 16.53 20.22 14.19
CA LYS A 246 17.19 19.23 15.06
C LYS A 246 16.24 18.24 15.75
N GLN A 247 14.98 18.15 15.33
CA GLN A 247 14.03 17.14 15.80
C GLN A 247 13.54 16.28 14.63
N PRO A 248 13.21 14.99 14.85
CA PRO A 248 12.52 14.18 13.85
C PRO A 248 11.18 14.82 13.43
N LEU A 249 10.69 14.47 12.24
CA LEU A 249 9.38 14.96 11.81
C LEU A 249 8.26 14.36 12.68
N ASN A 250 7.47 15.22 13.29
CA ASN A 250 6.22 14.83 13.94
C ASN A 250 5.13 14.69 12.87
N THR A 251 4.55 13.50 12.73
CA THR A 251 3.55 13.19 11.70
C THR A 251 2.19 13.84 11.96
N GLY A 252 1.92 14.29 13.19
CA GLY A 252 0.73 15.07 13.55
C GLY A 252 0.89 16.59 13.42
N GLU A 253 2.08 17.08 13.08
CA GLU A 253 2.36 18.52 12.95
C GLU A 253 2.30 18.97 11.49
N GLN A 254 1.50 20.01 11.21
CA GLN A 254 1.50 20.65 9.90
C GLN A 254 2.74 21.52 9.73
N LYS A 255 3.37 21.45 8.55
CA LYS A 255 4.52 22.30 8.19
C LYS A 255 4.27 23.06 6.90
N ASP A 256 5.01 24.17 6.74
CA ASP A 256 5.04 24.91 5.50
C ASP A 256 5.76 24.10 4.40
N MET A 257 5.10 23.91 3.26
CA MET A 257 5.65 23.11 2.18
C MET A 257 6.90 23.75 1.54
N THR A 258 6.96 25.08 1.41
CA THR A 258 8.11 25.77 0.81
C THR A 258 9.33 25.67 1.72
N GLU A 259 9.12 25.79 3.02
CA GLU A 259 10.17 25.61 4.03
C GLU A 259 10.73 24.18 3.98
N PHE A 260 9.85 23.18 3.98
CA PHE A 260 10.25 21.77 3.86
C PHE A 260 11.00 21.48 2.54
N PHE A 261 10.50 21.99 1.40
CA PHE A 261 11.19 21.86 0.11
C PHE A 261 12.60 22.45 0.16
N THR A 262 12.75 23.66 0.71
CA THR A 262 14.06 24.33 0.77
C THR A 262 15.04 23.59 1.68
N ASP A 263 14.57 23.13 2.83
CA ASP A 263 15.35 22.31 3.76
C ASP A 263 15.78 20.97 3.14
N LEU A 264 14.87 20.29 2.42
CA LEU A 264 15.16 19.04 1.72
C LEU A 264 16.23 19.22 0.65
N ILE A 265 16.07 20.24 -0.21
CA ILE A 265 17.04 20.53 -1.28
C ILE A 265 18.40 20.91 -0.69
N THR A 266 18.43 21.67 0.40
CA THR A 266 19.69 22.02 1.10
C THR A 266 20.37 20.78 1.67
N LYS A 267 19.63 19.86 2.28
CA LYS A 267 20.21 18.60 2.78
C LYS A 267 20.74 17.72 1.68
N ILE A 268 20.03 17.62 0.54
CA ILE A 268 20.51 16.87 -0.62
C ILE A 268 21.81 17.48 -1.15
N GLU A 269 21.93 18.82 -1.15
CA GLU A 269 23.18 19.51 -1.50
C GLU A 269 24.35 19.15 -0.55
N GLU A 270 24.07 18.94 0.73
CA GLU A 270 25.09 18.61 1.74
C GLU A 270 25.54 17.14 1.76
N MET A 271 24.79 16.24 1.11
CA MET A 271 25.07 14.80 1.13
C MET A 271 26.33 14.43 0.34
N SER A 272 26.52 14.97 -0.87
CA SER A 272 27.70 14.69 -1.70
C SER A 272 28.02 15.81 -2.69
N PRO A 273 29.28 15.91 -3.18
CA PRO A 273 29.65 16.87 -4.23
C PRO A 273 28.84 16.70 -5.53
N GLU A 274 28.52 15.48 -5.92
CA GLU A 274 27.75 15.16 -7.11
C GLU A 274 26.29 15.62 -6.98
N LEU A 275 25.67 15.36 -5.82
CA LEU A 275 24.33 15.86 -5.52
C LEU A 275 24.31 17.39 -5.42
N LYS A 276 25.33 18.00 -4.82
CA LYS A 276 25.50 19.46 -4.79
C LYS A 276 25.48 20.07 -6.19
N ASN A 277 26.29 19.53 -7.11
CA ASN A 277 26.34 20.01 -8.48
C ASN A 277 24.98 19.86 -9.18
N THR A 278 24.30 18.74 -8.94
CA THR A 278 22.97 18.48 -9.50
C THR A 278 21.94 19.47 -8.96
N VAL A 279 21.87 19.68 -7.65
CA VAL A 279 20.96 20.64 -7.01
C VAL A 279 21.21 22.06 -7.51
N LYS A 280 22.47 22.51 -7.56
CA LYS A 280 22.83 23.85 -8.07
C LYS A 280 22.54 24.03 -9.56
N SER A 281 22.58 22.95 -10.35
CA SER A 281 22.22 22.98 -11.77
C SER A 281 20.70 23.01 -11.97
N LEU A 282 19.98 22.18 -11.22
CA LEU A 282 18.53 22.04 -11.35
C LEU A 282 17.78 23.21 -10.73
N PHE A 283 18.08 23.60 -9.50
CA PHE A 283 17.30 24.57 -8.73
C PHE A 283 18.04 25.87 -8.41
N GLY A 284 19.38 25.87 -8.48
CA GLY A 284 20.21 27.01 -8.06
C GLY A 284 20.26 28.16 -9.07
N GLY A 285 19.62 29.27 -8.75
CA GLY A 285 19.70 30.54 -9.45
C GLY A 285 20.51 31.61 -8.71
N VAL A 286 20.79 32.73 -9.36
CA VAL A 286 21.47 33.90 -8.78
C VAL A 286 20.70 35.18 -9.13
N ILE A 287 20.30 35.93 -8.09
CA ILE A 287 19.77 37.29 -8.20
C ILE A 287 20.87 38.28 -7.83
N THR A 288 20.95 39.39 -8.55
CA THR A 288 21.85 40.50 -8.24
C THR A 288 21.06 41.73 -7.81
N ASN A 289 21.42 42.29 -6.66
CA ASN A 289 20.99 43.60 -6.21
C ASN A 289 21.99 44.65 -6.70
N ASN A 290 21.59 45.41 -7.71
CA ASN A 290 22.37 46.46 -8.33
C ASN A 290 21.97 47.82 -7.75
N VAL A 291 22.94 48.59 -7.25
CA VAL A 291 22.77 49.98 -6.78
C VAL A 291 23.63 50.88 -7.66
N VAL A 292 22.99 51.63 -8.55
CA VAL A 292 23.63 52.55 -9.48
C VAL A 292 23.53 53.96 -8.93
N SER A 293 24.67 54.58 -8.62
CA SER A 293 24.69 55.98 -8.18
C SER A 293 24.29 56.92 -9.34
N LEU A 294 23.48 57.92 -9.03
CA LEU A 294 23.10 58.99 -9.96
C LEU A 294 24.05 60.19 -9.88
N ASP A 295 24.83 60.29 -8.81
CA ASP A 295 25.72 61.43 -8.52
C ASP A 295 27.21 61.07 -8.71
N CYS A 296 27.55 59.80 -9.01
CA CYS A 296 28.90 59.34 -9.38
C CYS A 296 28.86 58.04 -10.20
N GLU A 297 29.97 57.64 -10.82
CA GLU A 297 30.06 56.45 -11.69
C GLU A 297 30.09 55.09 -10.94
N HIS A 298 29.91 55.09 -9.62
CA HIS A 298 29.99 53.86 -8.83
C HIS A 298 28.71 53.02 -8.94
N VAL A 299 28.89 51.75 -9.28
CA VAL A 299 27.85 50.71 -9.23
C VAL A 299 28.24 49.68 -8.18
N SER A 300 27.36 49.47 -7.21
CA SER A 300 27.51 48.39 -6.22
C SER A 300 26.64 47.22 -6.63
N GLN A 301 27.21 46.01 -6.66
CA GLN A 301 26.51 44.78 -7.02
C GLN A 301 26.68 43.76 -5.89
N THR A 302 25.56 43.24 -5.38
CA THR A 302 25.54 42.13 -4.42
C THR A 302 24.81 40.95 -5.03
N ALA A 303 25.42 39.77 -5.06
CA ALA A 303 24.83 38.56 -5.62
C ALA A 303 24.35 37.63 -4.50
N GLU A 304 23.14 37.10 -4.66
CA GLU A 304 22.49 36.18 -3.72
C GLU A 304 21.97 34.96 -4.47
N GLU A 305 22.24 33.77 -3.93
CA GLU A 305 21.72 32.52 -4.49
C GLU A 305 20.28 32.29 -4.04
N PHE A 306 19.45 31.73 -4.93
CA PHE A 306 18.08 31.36 -4.62
C PHE A 306 17.74 29.97 -5.13
N TYR A 307 16.82 29.31 -4.43
CA TYR A 307 16.18 28.06 -4.84
C TYR A 307 14.71 28.23 -5.19
N THR A 308 14.08 29.26 -4.60
CA THR A 308 12.69 29.63 -4.85
C THR A 308 12.59 31.12 -5.07
N VAL A 309 11.72 31.54 -5.99
CA VAL A 309 11.38 32.95 -6.22
C VAL A 309 10.07 33.24 -5.50
N ARG A 310 10.05 34.26 -4.65
CA ARG A 310 8.84 34.67 -3.94
C ARG A 310 8.00 35.56 -4.84
N CYS A 311 6.77 35.14 -5.10
CA CYS A 311 5.79 35.90 -5.88
C CYS A 311 4.73 36.50 -4.97
N GLN A 312 4.65 37.83 -4.94
CA GLN A 312 3.58 38.54 -4.24
C GLN A 312 2.25 38.28 -4.94
N VAL A 313 1.23 37.88 -4.18
CA VAL A 313 -0.12 37.61 -4.71
C VAL A 313 -1.12 38.70 -4.33
N ALA A 314 -0.99 39.28 -3.14
CA ALA A 314 -1.83 40.39 -2.73
C ALA A 314 -1.69 41.55 -3.74
N ASP A 315 -2.83 42.05 -4.21
CA ASP A 315 -2.95 43.12 -5.21
C ASP A 315 -2.38 42.81 -6.62
N MET A 316 -2.00 41.56 -6.89
CA MET A 316 -1.46 41.12 -8.19
C MET A 316 -2.46 40.20 -8.92
N LYS A 317 -2.64 40.39 -10.23
CA LYS A 317 -3.57 39.58 -11.04
C LYS A 317 -2.93 38.33 -11.63
N ASN A 318 -1.62 38.37 -11.84
CA ASN A 318 -0.88 37.31 -12.52
C ASN A 318 0.61 37.32 -12.14
N ILE A 319 1.31 36.25 -12.52
CA ILE A 319 2.73 36.08 -12.23
C ILE A 319 3.64 37.15 -12.85
N TYR A 320 3.26 37.72 -14.00
CA TYR A 320 4.07 38.77 -14.65
C TYR A 320 4.08 40.05 -13.81
N GLU A 321 2.92 40.48 -13.29
CA GLU A 321 2.85 41.65 -12.40
C GLU A 321 3.70 41.44 -11.13
N SER A 322 3.70 40.22 -10.58
CA SER A 322 4.57 39.89 -9.45
C SER A 322 6.06 39.90 -9.80
N LEU A 323 6.46 39.49 -11.01
CA LEU A 323 7.85 39.51 -11.46
C LEU A 323 8.34 40.91 -11.79
N ASP A 324 7.44 41.75 -12.35
CA ASP A 324 7.69 43.17 -12.57
C ASP A 324 7.98 43.87 -11.23
N GLU A 325 7.22 43.56 -10.18
CA GLU A 325 7.45 44.08 -8.82
C GLU A 325 8.81 43.64 -8.25
N VAL A 326 9.24 42.39 -8.48
CA VAL A 326 10.56 41.90 -8.03
C VAL A 326 11.70 42.67 -8.71
N THR A 327 11.52 43.08 -9.97
CA THR A 327 12.55 43.75 -10.78
C THR A 327 12.36 45.26 -10.89
N ILE A 328 11.43 45.82 -10.11
CA ILE A 328 11.14 47.24 -10.10
C ILE A 328 12.38 48.03 -9.67
N LYS A 329 12.52 49.22 -10.22
CA LYS A 329 13.58 50.15 -9.82
C LYS A 329 13.08 50.99 -8.66
N ASP A 330 13.84 51.03 -7.59
CA ASP A 330 13.60 51.86 -6.41
C ASP A 330 14.59 53.03 -6.39
N THR A 331 14.10 54.25 -6.20
CA THR A 331 14.93 55.46 -6.20
C THR A 331 15.24 55.87 -4.75
N LEU A 332 16.51 55.74 -4.37
CA LEU A 332 17.01 56.10 -3.06
C LEU A 332 17.32 57.61 -3.00
N GLU A 333 16.34 58.39 -2.56
CA GLU A 333 16.44 59.85 -2.41
C GLU A 333 15.99 60.35 -1.03
N GLY A 334 16.25 61.63 -0.73
CA GLY A 334 15.91 62.25 0.55
C GLY A 334 16.62 61.60 1.74
N ASP A 335 15.87 61.21 2.76
CA ASP A 335 16.44 60.59 3.97
C ASP A 335 17.01 59.17 3.70
N ASN A 336 16.56 58.52 2.62
CA ASN A 336 16.94 57.16 2.22
C ASN A 336 18.16 57.11 1.26
N MET A 337 18.88 58.22 1.06
CA MET A 337 20.06 58.27 0.17
C MET A 337 21.12 57.20 0.51
N TYR A 338 21.66 56.57 -0.53
CA TYR A 338 22.67 55.52 -0.44
C TYR A 338 24.03 56.08 -0.01
N THR A 339 24.69 55.44 0.96
CA THR A 339 26.07 55.81 1.32
C THR A 339 27.03 55.05 0.42
N CYS A 340 27.57 55.74 -0.59
CA CYS A 340 28.46 55.13 -1.56
C CYS A 340 29.79 54.73 -0.90
N SER A 341 30.16 53.45 -1.02
CA SER A 341 31.39 52.90 -0.46
C SER A 341 32.65 53.46 -1.11
N HIS A 342 32.57 53.90 -2.36
CA HIS A 342 33.71 54.48 -3.10
C HIS A 342 33.98 55.95 -2.74
N CYS A 343 32.95 56.79 -2.61
CA CYS A 343 33.14 58.22 -2.33
C CYS A 343 32.86 58.62 -0.87
N GLY A 344 32.32 57.71 -0.04
CA GLY A 344 32.02 57.93 1.37
C GLY A 344 30.93 58.97 1.65
N LYS A 345 30.14 59.35 0.65
CA LYS A 345 29.08 60.37 0.74
C LYS A 345 27.71 59.73 0.51
N LYS A 346 26.67 60.36 1.07
CA LYS A 346 25.28 60.07 0.70
C LYS A 346 25.03 60.59 -0.72
N VAL A 347 24.65 59.68 -1.61
CA VAL A 347 24.34 59.94 -3.01
C VAL A 347 22.94 59.42 -3.32
N ARG A 348 22.28 60.06 -4.28
CA ARG A 348 21.07 59.48 -4.88
C ARG A 348 21.48 58.26 -5.69
N ALA A 349 20.70 57.19 -5.59
CA ALA A 349 20.99 55.96 -6.31
C ALA A 349 19.69 55.27 -6.74
N GLU A 350 19.78 54.48 -7.80
CA GLU A 350 18.72 53.56 -8.20
C GLU A 350 19.10 52.15 -7.78
N LYS A 351 18.22 51.49 -7.01
CA LYS A 351 18.36 50.09 -6.61
C LYS A 351 17.43 49.23 -7.45
N ARG A 352 17.94 48.12 -7.98
CA ARG A 352 17.14 47.14 -8.73
C ARG A 352 17.67 45.73 -8.50
N ALA A 353 16.76 44.77 -8.33
CA ALA A 353 17.09 43.35 -8.38
C ALA A 353 16.95 42.81 -9.81
N CYS A 354 17.90 41.99 -10.26
CA CYS A 354 17.91 41.37 -11.58
C CYS A 354 18.23 39.87 -11.49
N PHE A 355 17.70 39.05 -12.39
CA PHE A 355 18.10 37.65 -12.49
C PHE A 355 19.39 37.52 -13.31
N LYS A 356 20.49 37.11 -12.67
CA LYS A 356 21.78 36.91 -13.33
C LYS A 356 21.96 35.49 -13.87
N LYS A 357 21.51 34.50 -13.11
CA LYS A 357 21.52 33.08 -13.53
C LYS A 357 20.16 32.47 -13.20
N LEU A 358 19.50 31.91 -14.21
CA LEU A 358 18.25 31.17 -14.04
C LEU A 358 18.52 29.65 -13.96
N PRO A 359 17.83 28.92 -13.07
CA PRO A 359 17.96 27.47 -12.92
C PRO A 359 17.25 26.71 -14.05
N ARG A 360 17.51 25.40 -14.19
CA ARG A 360 16.77 24.54 -15.13
C ARG A 360 15.31 24.33 -14.71
N ILE A 361 15.08 24.19 -13.41
CA ILE A 361 13.76 24.11 -12.77
C ILE A 361 13.56 25.37 -11.95
N LEU A 362 12.68 26.25 -12.42
CA LEU A 362 12.33 27.48 -11.74
C LEU A 362 11.14 27.22 -10.82
N SER A 363 11.35 27.41 -9.51
CA SER A 363 10.34 27.17 -8.48
C SER A 363 9.83 28.50 -7.93
N PHE A 364 8.52 28.73 -7.97
CA PHE A 364 7.89 29.92 -7.43
C PHE A 364 7.12 29.57 -6.15
N ASN A 365 7.38 30.31 -5.08
CA ASN A 365 6.54 30.32 -3.90
C ASN A 365 5.54 31.48 -4.04
N THR A 366 4.24 31.17 -4.06
CA THR A 366 3.20 32.19 -4.08
C THR A 366 2.94 32.65 -2.65
N MET A 367 3.25 33.91 -2.36
CA MET A 367 3.14 34.53 -1.03
C MET A 367 1.67 34.82 -0.70
N ARG A 368 0.88 33.76 -0.51
CA ARG A 368 -0.55 33.81 -0.19
C ARG A 368 -0.84 33.94 1.30
N TYR A 369 0.18 34.01 2.14
CA TYR A 369 -0.02 34.29 3.57
C TYR A 369 0.45 35.68 3.91
N THR A 370 -0.46 36.47 4.47
CA THR A 370 -0.19 37.85 4.90
C THR A 370 -0.55 37.99 6.37
N PHE A 371 0.24 38.76 7.12
CA PHE A 371 -0.09 39.09 8.50
C PHE A 371 -0.95 40.35 8.50
N ASN A 372 -2.20 40.21 8.92
CA ASN A 372 -3.11 41.35 9.02
C ASN A 372 -2.82 42.09 10.33
N MET A 373 -2.23 43.29 10.22
CA MET A 373 -1.86 44.12 11.37
C MET A 373 -3.06 44.61 12.20
N VAL A 374 -4.28 44.58 11.63
CA VAL A 374 -5.50 44.99 12.34
C VAL A 374 -6.05 43.83 13.17
N THR A 375 -6.15 42.64 12.59
CA THR A 375 -6.66 41.45 13.30
C THR A 375 -5.58 40.77 14.15
N MET A 376 -4.30 41.10 13.92
CA MET A 376 -3.13 40.44 14.49
C MET A 376 -3.10 38.93 14.21
N MET A 377 -3.71 38.51 13.10
CA MET A 377 -3.82 37.13 12.66
C MET A 377 -3.15 36.93 11.30
N LYS A 378 -2.70 35.70 11.04
CA LYS A 378 -2.29 35.29 9.69
C LYS A 378 -3.54 35.04 8.86
N GLU A 379 -3.58 35.61 7.66
CA GLU A 379 -4.69 35.46 6.73
C GLU A 379 -4.19 34.90 5.40
N LYS A 380 -5.02 34.07 4.76
CA LYS A 380 -4.74 33.52 3.44
C LYS A 380 -5.38 34.40 2.37
N VAL A 381 -4.57 34.79 1.38
CA VAL A 381 -4.96 35.57 0.20
C VAL A 381 -5.50 34.61 -0.86
N ASN A 382 -6.83 34.53 -0.93
CA ASN A 382 -7.56 33.71 -1.91
C ASN A 382 -7.88 34.45 -3.20
N THR A 383 -7.33 35.64 -3.44
CA THR A 383 -7.57 36.40 -4.67
C THR A 383 -7.13 35.62 -5.91
N HIS A 384 -7.78 35.95 -7.03
CA HIS A 384 -7.45 35.37 -8.33
C HIS A 384 -6.04 35.76 -8.76
N PHE A 385 -5.18 34.77 -8.98
CA PHE A 385 -3.81 34.94 -9.47
C PHE A 385 -3.53 33.92 -10.57
N SER A 386 -3.38 34.41 -11.79
CA SER A 386 -3.18 33.57 -12.97
C SER A 386 -1.70 33.40 -13.32
N PHE A 387 -1.36 32.24 -13.86
CA PHE A 387 -0.02 31.92 -14.35
C PHE A 387 -0.11 31.12 -15.65
N PRO A 388 0.79 31.35 -16.61
CA PRO A 388 0.71 30.74 -17.94
C PRO A 388 1.28 29.32 -17.93
N LEU A 389 0.89 28.50 -18.92
CA LEU A 389 1.56 27.21 -19.16
C LEU A 389 2.99 27.40 -19.68
N ARG A 390 3.29 28.53 -20.34
CA ARG A 390 4.61 28.88 -20.84
C ARG A 390 5.00 30.27 -20.35
N LEU A 391 6.16 30.38 -19.72
CA LEU A 391 6.67 31.59 -19.10
C LEU A 391 7.99 32.00 -19.77
N ASP A 392 8.09 33.24 -20.24
CA ASP A 392 9.34 33.83 -20.73
C ASP A 392 9.98 34.69 -19.63
N MET A 393 11.16 34.29 -19.17
CA MET A 393 11.92 35.00 -18.14
C MET A 393 12.94 36.00 -18.70
N THR A 394 13.12 36.07 -20.03
CA THR A 394 14.07 36.97 -20.69
C THR A 394 13.95 38.43 -20.23
N PRO A 395 12.73 39.01 -20.08
CA PRO A 395 12.57 40.40 -19.68
C PRO A 395 13.13 40.76 -18.29
N TYR A 396 13.32 39.76 -17.43
CA TYR A 396 13.73 39.92 -16.04
C TYR A 396 15.24 39.69 -15.82
N THR A 397 15.96 39.35 -16.88
CA THR A 397 17.41 39.06 -16.81
C THR A 397 18.24 40.33 -16.69
N GLU A 398 19.40 40.23 -16.03
CA GLU A 398 20.35 41.34 -15.86
C GLU A 398 20.76 41.95 -17.22
N ASP A 399 21.06 41.12 -18.22
CA ASP A 399 21.47 41.55 -19.55
C ASP A 399 20.39 42.39 -20.25
N PHE A 400 19.11 42.01 -20.12
CA PHE A 400 18.00 42.73 -20.74
C PHE A 400 17.68 44.04 -20.00
N LEU A 401 17.68 44.01 -18.65
CA LEU A 401 17.31 45.16 -17.82
C LEU A 401 18.40 46.23 -17.76
N MET A 402 19.67 45.83 -17.79
CA MET A 402 20.84 46.74 -17.72
C MET A 402 21.38 47.12 -19.10
N GLY A 403 21.23 46.25 -20.11
CA GLY A 403 21.74 46.49 -21.48
C GLY A 403 21.00 47.56 -22.29
N LYS A 404 19.89 48.12 -21.77
CA LYS A 404 19.14 49.22 -22.42
C LYS A 404 19.69 50.63 -22.14
N SER A 405 20.71 50.77 -21.29
CA SER A 405 21.22 52.09 -20.87
C SER A 405 22.23 52.74 -21.83
N GLU A 406 22.66 52.08 -22.91
CA GLU A 406 23.62 52.62 -23.90
C GLU A 406 23.17 52.52 -25.36
N ARG A 407 21.88 52.74 -25.66
CA ARG A 407 21.46 53.06 -27.04
C ARG A 407 21.08 54.54 -27.15
N LYS A 408 22.08 55.41 -26.97
CA LYS A 408 22.02 56.73 -27.60
C LYS A 408 21.94 56.52 -29.11
N GLU A 409 20.99 57.19 -29.74
CA GLU A 409 20.77 57.17 -31.17
C GLU A 409 22.05 57.43 -31.95
N GLY A 410 22.37 56.52 -32.87
CA GLY A 410 23.39 56.71 -33.89
C GLY A 410 24.75 56.10 -33.54
N PHE A 411 24.91 54.79 -33.78
CA PHE A 411 26.02 54.20 -34.54
C PHE A 411 25.74 52.70 -34.66
N LYS A 412 25.39 52.24 -35.87
CA LYS A 412 25.41 50.81 -36.21
C LYS A 412 26.87 50.43 -36.41
N GLU A 413 27.51 49.91 -35.37
CA GLU A 413 28.70 49.08 -35.57
C GLU A 413 28.33 47.61 -35.43
N VAL A 414 28.72 46.88 -36.47
CA VAL A 414 28.57 45.45 -36.65
C VAL A 414 29.57 44.79 -35.70
N SER A 415 29.13 44.44 -34.49
CA SER A 415 29.89 43.54 -33.62
C SER A 415 29.40 42.11 -33.80
N ASP A 416 30.30 41.32 -34.36
CA ASP A 416 30.26 39.89 -34.54
C ASP A 416 30.28 39.20 -33.16
N HIS A 417 29.10 38.83 -32.64
CA HIS A 417 28.98 37.95 -31.48
C HIS A 417 27.90 36.90 -31.73
N SER A 418 28.35 35.78 -32.28
CA SER A 418 27.75 34.45 -32.14
C SER A 418 27.74 34.03 -30.65
N LYS A 419 26.83 34.59 -29.86
CA LYS A 419 26.29 33.89 -28.69
C LYS A 419 24.89 33.47 -29.09
N ASP A 420 24.69 32.17 -29.28
CA ASP A 420 23.36 31.58 -29.41
C ASP A 420 22.44 32.24 -28.38
N SER A 421 21.30 32.77 -28.83
CA SER A 421 20.29 33.32 -27.92
C SER A 421 19.85 32.18 -26.99
N GLU A 422 20.37 32.19 -25.77
CA GLU A 422 19.85 31.36 -24.69
C GLU A 422 18.36 31.67 -24.53
N SER A 423 17.49 30.76 -24.95
CA SER A 423 16.05 30.87 -24.66
C SER A 423 15.84 30.73 -23.15
N TYR A 424 15.16 31.70 -22.54
CA TYR A 424 14.69 31.65 -21.16
C TYR A 424 13.18 31.40 -21.09
N GLU A 425 12.66 30.63 -22.06
CA GLU A 425 11.30 30.12 -22.01
C GLU A 425 11.21 28.86 -21.15
N TYR A 426 10.14 28.75 -20.36
CA TYR A 426 9.88 27.66 -19.46
C TYR A 426 8.47 27.10 -19.65
N ASP A 427 8.33 25.78 -19.59
CA ASP A 427 7.03 25.11 -19.55
C ASP A 427 6.65 24.77 -18.09
N LEU A 428 5.38 24.97 -17.72
CA LEU A 428 4.84 24.56 -16.43
C LEU A 428 4.79 23.03 -16.36
N ILE A 429 5.43 22.46 -15.34
CA ILE A 429 5.53 21.01 -15.12
C ILE A 429 4.84 20.55 -13.85
N GLY A 430 4.60 21.44 -12.89
CA GLY A 430 3.98 21.08 -11.61
C GLY A 430 3.35 22.28 -10.91
N VAL A 431 2.23 22.03 -10.24
CA VAL A 431 1.53 22.98 -9.38
C VAL A 431 1.17 22.28 -8.08
N THR A 432 1.65 22.80 -6.95
CA THR A 432 1.14 22.37 -5.65
C THR A 432 0.06 23.32 -5.19
N VAL A 433 -1.08 22.78 -4.80
CA VAL A 433 -2.25 23.51 -4.32
C VAL A 433 -2.38 23.34 -2.82
N HIS A 434 -2.75 24.43 -2.14
CA HIS A 434 -3.13 24.40 -0.74
C HIS A 434 -4.63 24.72 -0.61
N THR A 435 -5.37 23.84 0.04
CA THR A 435 -6.77 24.05 0.43
C THR A 435 -6.88 24.22 1.94
N GLY A 436 -7.60 25.26 2.40
CA GLY A 436 -7.72 25.56 3.82
C GLY A 436 -7.38 27.02 4.15
N THR A 437 -7.08 27.28 5.42
CA THR A 437 -6.80 28.62 5.98
C THR A 437 -5.30 28.81 6.22
N ALA A 438 -4.88 29.93 6.81
CA ALA A 438 -3.48 30.15 7.15
C ALA A 438 -2.98 29.31 8.34
N ASP A 439 -3.89 28.82 9.19
CA ASP A 439 -3.56 28.04 10.39
C ASP A 439 -3.63 26.53 10.15
N GLY A 440 -4.32 26.10 9.10
CA GLY A 440 -4.29 24.70 8.72
C GLY A 440 -5.02 24.40 7.41
N GLY A 441 -4.61 23.31 6.79
CA GLY A 441 -5.16 22.88 5.53
C GLY A 441 -4.52 21.61 4.99
N HIS A 442 -4.62 21.44 3.67
CA HIS A 442 -4.19 20.24 2.98
C HIS A 442 -3.47 20.60 1.67
N TYR A 443 -2.36 19.90 1.40
CA TYR A 443 -1.55 20.06 0.20
C TYR A 443 -1.74 18.89 -0.76
N TYR A 444 -1.87 19.18 -2.05
CA TYR A 444 -1.87 18.19 -3.12
C TYR A 444 -1.25 18.77 -4.39
N SER A 445 -0.79 17.91 -5.30
CA SER A 445 -0.01 18.33 -6.47
C SER A 445 -0.67 17.92 -7.78
N PHE A 446 -0.70 18.82 -8.74
CA PHE A 446 -0.90 18.51 -10.15
C PHE A 446 0.46 18.46 -10.84
N ILE A 447 0.80 17.36 -11.49
CA ILE A 447 2.11 17.18 -12.12
C ILE A 447 1.94 16.68 -13.56
N ARG A 448 2.67 17.31 -14.48
CA ARG A 448 2.75 16.92 -15.88
C ARG A 448 3.75 15.78 -16.04
N ASP A 449 3.39 14.75 -16.80
CA ASP A 449 4.35 13.71 -17.13
C ASP A 449 5.30 14.20 -18.23
N ILE A 450 6.51 14.55 -17.78
CA ILE A 450 7.63 15.01 -18.61
C ILE A 450 8.62 13.89 -18.93
N VAL A 451 8.42 12.69 -18.38
CA VAL A 451 9.30 11.54 -18.57
C VAL A 451 8.89 10.75 -19.81
N ASN A 452 7.58 10.53 -19.99
CA ASN A 452 7.05 9.86 -21.16
C ASN A 452 6.88 10.85 -22.33
N PRO A 453 7.63 10.71 -23.45
CA PRO A 453 7.56 11.65 -24.57
C PRO A 453 6.16 11.76 -25.19
N HIS A 454 5.39 10.67 -25.21
CA HIS A 454 4.01 10.69 -25.70
C HIS A 454 3.08 11.43 -24.75
N ALA A 455 3.26 11.26 -23.44
CA ALA A 455 2.49 11.97 -22.42
C ALA A 455 2.81 13.47 -22.44
N TYR A 456 4.09 13.83 -22.57
CA TYR A 456 4.54 15.22 -22.66
C TYR A 456 3.95 15.94 -23.86
N LYS A 457 4.03 15.34 -25.05
CA LYS A 457 3.45 15.88 -26.30
C LYS A 457 1.93 16.04 -26.23
N ASN A 458 1.24 15.13 -25.54
CA ASN A 458 -0.21 15.16 -25.38
C ASN A 458 -0.68 15.95 -24.14
N ASN A 459 0.22 16.69 -23.48
CA ASN A 459 -0.07 17.48 -22.28
C ASN A 459 -0.84 16.68 -21.21
N LYS A 460 -0.34 15.49 -20.84
CA LYS A 460 -0.95 14.63 -19.83
C LYS A 460 -0.54 15.07 -18.42
N TRP A 461 -1.55 15.30 -17.58
CA TRP A 461 -1.39 15.70 -16.18
C TRP A 461 -2.02 14.67 -15.26
N TYR A 462 -1.53 14.63 -14.03
CA TYR A 462 -2.02 13.75 -12.99
C TYR A 462 -2.17 14.53 -11.69
N LEU A 463 -3.23 14.24 -10.95
CA LEU A 463 -3.46 14.66 -9.58
C LEU A 463 -2.80 13.66 -8.64
N PHE A 464 -1.90 14.15 -7.79
CA PHE A 464 -1.28 13.44 -6.69
C PHE A 464 -1.84 14.00 -5.38
N ASN A 465 -2.74 13.24 -4.76
CA ASN A 465 -3.38 13.58 -3.49
C ASN A 465 -3.13 12.45 -2.49
N ASP A 466 -2.02 12.55 -1.77
CA ASP A 466 -1.54 11.51 -0.85
C ASP A 466 -1.48 10.13 -1.53
N ALA A 467 -2.23 9.15 -1.02
CA ALA A 467 -2.28 7.80 -1.55
C ALA A 467 -3.01 7.69 -2.90
N GLU A 468 -3.76 8.72 -3.30
CA GLU A 468 -4.54 8.69 -4.53
C GLU A 468 -3.81 9.41 -5.68
N VAL A 469 -3.61 8.69 -6.78
CA VAL A 469 -3.11 9.26 -8.03
C VAL A 469 -4.12 9.03 -9.16
N LYS A 470 -4.53 10.10 -9.84
CA LYS A 470 -5.58 10.08 -10.86
C LYS A 470 -5.18 10.92 -12.08
N PRO A 471 -5.56 10.54 -13.31
CA PRO A 471 -5.43 11.44 -14.46
C PRO A 471 -6.18 12.76 -14.22
N PHE A 472 -5.60 13.86 -14.68
CA PHE A 472 -6.15 15.20 -14.54
C PHE A 472 -6.22 15.91 -15.89
N ASP A 473 -7.30 16.65 -16.13
CA ASP A 473 -7.46 17.45 -17.33
C ASP A 473 -6.84 18.85 -17.12
N SER A 474 -5.78 19.12 -17.88
CA SER A 474 -5.08 20.42 -17.88
C SER A 474 -5.99 21.63 -18.12
N ALA A 475 -7.15 21.47 -18.77
CA ALA A 475 -8.12 22.55 -18.97
C ALA A 475 -8.71 23.08 -17.65
N GLN A 476 -8.65 22.27 -16.58
CA GLN A 476 -9.16 22.61 -15.25
C GLN A 476 -8.10 23.30 -14.36
N LEU A 477 -6.85 23.48 -14.81
CA LEU A 477 -5.81 24.14 -14.02
C LEU A 477 -6.23 25.55 -13.56
N ALA A 478 -6.88 26.32 -14.43
CA ALA A 478 -7.33 27.66 -14.06
C ALA A 478 -8.41 27.64 -12.96
N SER A 479 -9.35 26.69 -13.04
CA SER A 479 -10.41 26.58 -12.03
C SER A 479 -9.88 26.09 -10.69
N GLU A 480 -8.94 25.14 -10.70
CA GLU A 480 -8.41 24.47 -9.50
C GLU A 480 -7.25 25.22 -8.84
N CYS A 481 -6.54 26.11 -9.56
CA CYS A 481 -5.27 26.65 -9.06
C CYS A 481 -5.21 28.18 -8.94
N PHE A 482 -6.06 28.94 -9.63
CA PHE A 482 -5.91 30.42 -9.64
C PHE A 482 -6.50 31.09 -8.39
N GLY A 483 -7.38 30.42 -7.65
CA GLY A 483 -8.16 31.04 -6.58
C GLY A 483 -9.30 31.91 -7.14
N GLY A 484 -9.67 32.95 -6.39
CA GLY A 484 -10.78 33.86 -6.70
C GLY A 484 -12.12 33.39 -6.17
N GLU A 485 -13.19 33.99 -6.67
CA GLU A 485 -14.56 33.67 -6.28
C GLU A 485 -15.17 32.56 -7.15
N MET A 486 -16.06 31.76 -6.57
CA MET A 486 -16.89 30.76 -7.24
C MET A 486 -18.37 31.09 -7.00
N THR A 487 -19.14 31.17 -8.09
CA THR A 487 -20.58 31.42 -8.02
C THR A 487 -21.36 30.11 -8.12
N THR A 488 -22.25 29.86 -7.16
CA THR A 488 -23.14 28.69 -7.14
C THR A 488 -24.59 29.15 -7.19
N LYS A 489 -25.37 28.52 -8.06
CA LYS A 489 -26.82 28.75 -8.17
C LYS A 489 -27.56 27.85 -7.21
N THR A 490 -28.14 28.42 -6.17
CA THR A 490 -28.96 27.68 -5.20
C THR A 490 -30.42 28.04 -5.42
N TYR A 491 -31.29 27.03 -5.54
CA TYR A 491 -32.72 27.24 -5.63
C TYR A 491 -33.29 27.54 -4.24
N ASP A 492 -33.88 28.72 -4.08
CA ASP A 492 -34.56 29.12 -2.84
C ASP A 492 -36.04 28.80 -2.95
N SER A 493 -36.50 27.84 -2.14
CA SER A 493 -37.88 27.39 -2.09
C SER A 493 -38.83 28.43 -1.48
N VAL A 494 -38.33 29.45 -0.78
CA VAL A 494 -39.13 30.54 -0.21
C VAL A 494 -39.46 31.60 -1.26
N THR A 495 -38.50 31.91 -2.13
CA THR A 495 -38.67 32.96 -3.15
C THR A 495 -38.96 32.42 -4.55
N ASP A 496 -38.96 31.10 -4.72
CA ASP A 496 -39.16 30.38 -5.99
C ASP A 496 -38.23 30.89 -7.11
N LYS A 497 -36.99 31.19 -6.72
CA LYS A 497 -35.96 31.76 -7.59
C LYS A 497 -34.61 31.11 -7.34
N PHE A 498 -33.80 31.06 -8.39
CA PHE A 498 -32.38 30.73 -8.27
C PHE A 498 -31.63 31.98 -7.80
N MET A 499 -30.95 31.87 -6.66
CA MET A 499 -30.05 32.89 -6.15
C MET A 499 -28.60 32.49 -6.48
N ASP A 500 -27.84 33.46 -6.98
CA ASP A 500 -26.39 33.32 -7.17
C ASP A 500 -25.69 33.66 -5.84
N PHE A 501 -25.02 32.69 -5.24
CA PHE A 501 -24.13 32.92 -4.10
C PHE A 501 -22.67 32.88 -4.57
N SER A 502 -21.90 33.93 -4.28
CA SER A 502 -20.46 33.97 -4.53
C SER A 502 -19.71 33.62 -3.25
N PHE A 503 -18.78 32.66 -3.32
CA PHE A 503 -17.91 32.27 -2.23
C PHE A 503 -16.45 32.31 -2.70
N GLU A 504 -15.54 32.76 -1.84
CA GLU A 504 -14.10 32.64 -2.13
C GLU A 504 -13.67 31.17 -2.15
N LYS A 505 -12.90 30.79 -3.17
CA LYS A 505 -12.29 29.47 -3.23
C LYS A 505 -11.26 29.34 -2.12
N THR A 506 -11.35 28.23 -1.39
CA THR A 506 -10.41 27.91 -0.33
C THR A 506 -9.16 27.21 -0.84
N HIS A 507 -9.12 26.82 -2.12
CA HIS A 507 -7.99 26.16 -2.76
C HIS A 507 -7.34 27.09 -3.79
N SER A 508 -6.00 27.10 -3.81
CA SER A 508 -5.21 27.92 -4.73
C SER A 508 -3.78 27.40 -4.81
N ALA A 509 -3.11 27.63 -5.94
CA ALA A 509 -1.70 27.31 -6.10
C ALA A 509 -0.88 27.96 -4.98
N TYR A 510 -0.02 27.16 -4.38
CA TYR A 510 0.93 27.53 -3.34
C TYR A 510 2.36 27.59 -3.89
N MET A 511 2.73 26.58 -4.70
CA MET A 511 4.05 26.48 -5.32
C MET A 511 3.94 26.09 -6.79
N LEU A 512 4.74 26.71 -7.67
CA LEU A 512 4.76 26.43 -9.12
C LEU A 512 6.14 25.95 -9.55
N PHE A 513 6.18 24.94 -10.41
CA PHE A 513 7.41 24.37 -10.95
C PHE A 513 7.43 24.50 -12.48
N TYR A 514 8.46 25.15 -13.00
CA TYR A 514 8.65 25.41 -14.42
C TYR A 514 9.97 24.80 -14.90
N LYS A 515 9.98 24.06 -16.01
CA LYS A 515 11.19 23.51 -16.63
C LYS A 515 11.61 24.36 -17.82
N ARG A 516 12.89 24.75 -17.87
CA ARG A 516 13.47 25.50 -19.00
C ARG A 516 13.36 24.65 -20.27
N MET A 517 12.91 25.25 -21.37
CA MET A 517 12.86 24.56 -22.65
C MET A 517 14.29 24.36 -23.17
N GLU A 518 14.66 23.12 -23.44
CA GLU A 518 15.92 22.76 -24.10
C GLU A 518 15.70 22.62 -25.63
N PRO A 519 16.75 22.82 -26.45
CA PRO A 519 16.67 22.63 -27.90
C PRO A 519 16.21 21.20 -28.26
N GLU A 520 15.55 21.03 -29.41
CA GLU A 520 14.90 19.77 -29.82
C GLU A 520 15.83 18.53 -29.80
N GLU A 521 17.16 18.71 -29.86
CA GLU A 521 18.15 17.63 -29.82
C GLU A 521 18.27 16.93 -28.45
N GLU A 522 17.89 17.57 -27.34
CA GLU A 522 17.91 16.96 -25.99
C GLU A 522 16.57 16.34 -25.56
N ASN A 523 15.46 16.68 -26.24
CA ASN A 523 14.08 16.25 -25.92
C ASN A 523 13.80 14.75 -26.21
N GLY A 524 14.79 14.00 -26.68
CA GLY A 524 14.71 12.56 -27.00
C GLY A 524 15.50 11.64 -26.08
N ARG A 525 16.08 12.14 -24.97
CA ARG A 525 16.83 11.27 -24.04
C ARG A 525 15.88 10.32 -23.32
N GLU A 526 15.99 9.02 -23.62
CA GLU A 526 15.42 7.98 -22.77
C GLU A 526 16.13 7.99 -21.41
N TYR A 527 15.39 8.30 -20.36
CA TYR A 527 15.90 8.19 -19.00
C TYR A 527 15.87 6.72 -18.59
N LYS A 528 17.04 6.08 -18.52
CA LYS A 528 17.23 4.79 -17.85
C LYS A 528 17.67 5.07 -16.43
N PHE A 529 16.88 4.59 -15.47
CA PHE A 529 17.17 4.76 -14.05
C PHE A 529 18.00 3.59 -13.55
N ASP A 530 19.24 3.87 -13.14
CA ASP A 530 20.13 2.87 -12.58
C ASP A 530 19.87 2.75 -11.07
N VAL A 531 19.07 1.77 -10.69
CA VAL A 531 18.77 1.44 -9.29
C VAL A 531 19.64 0.29 -8.83
N SER A 532 20.06 0.31 -7.56
CA SER A 532 20.87 -0.78 -7.00
C SER A 532 20.10 -2.11 -7.01
N SER A 533 20.83 -3.21 -7.27
CA SER A 533 20.23 -4.54 -7.30
C SER A 533 19.57 -4.92 -5.97
N GLU A 534 20.15 -4.49 -4.84
CA GLU A 534 19.60 -4.74 -3.50
C GLU A 534 18.21 -4.11 -3.31
N LEU A 535 18.04 -2.84 -3.72
CA LEU A 535 16.75 -2.15 -3.63
C LEU A 535 15.72 -2.77 -4.59
N LEU A 536 16.16 -3.18 -5.78
CA LEU A 536 15.30 -3.88 -6.74
C LEU A 536 14.86 -5.26 -6.22
N GLU A 537 15.76 -6.03 -5.62
CA GLU A 537 15.43 -7.34 -5.04
C GLU A 537 14.46 -7.18 -3.85
N TRP A 538 14.69 -6.18 -3.00
CA TRP A 538 13.79 -5.85 -1.89
C TRP A 538 12.36 -5.53 -2.36
N ILE A 539 12.20 -4.59 -3.29
CA ILE A 539 10.85 -4.20 -3.76
C ILE A 539 10.18 -5.32 -4.55
N TRP A 540 10.94 -6.15 -5.27
CA TRP A 540 10.37 -7.28 -5.99
C TRP A 540 9.94 -8.41 -5.06
N HIS A 541 10.62 -8.60 -3.93
CA HIS A 541 10.15 -9.50 -2.87
C HIS A 541 8.80 -9.02 -2.31
N ASP A 542 8.69 -7.72 -1.98
CA ASP A 542 7.46 -7.10 -1.51
C ASP A 542 6.31 -7.23 -2.54
N ASN A 543 6.59 -6.94 -3.83
CA ASN A 543 5.63 -7.10 -4.92
C ASN A 543 5.15 -8.55 -5.07
N MET A 544 6.05 -9.54 -4.97
CA MET A 544 5.68 -10.95 -5.08
C MET A 544 4.72 -11.35 -3.96
N GLN A 545 4.98 -10.91 -2.72
CA GLN A 545 4.09 -11.14 -1.59
C GLN A 545 2.73 -10.47 -1.81
N PHE A 546 2.71 -9.18 -2.16
CA PHE A 546 1.47 -8.45 -2.43
C PHE A 546 0.63 -9.09 -3.55
N LEU A 547 1.28 -9.52 -4.64
CA LEU A 547 0.60 -10.18 -5.76
C LEU A 547 0.10 -11.58 -5.40
N GLN A 548 0.82 -12.32 -4.56
CA GLN A 548 0.34 -13.58 -4.00
C GLN A 548 -0.93 -13.36 -3.18
N ASP A 549 -0.91 -12.37 -2.29
CA ASP A 549 -2.06 -12.01 -1.47
C ASP A 549 -3.24 -11.56 -2.33
N LYS A 550 -3.00 -10.71 -3.32
CA LYS A 550 -4.02 -10.33 -4.31
C LYS A 550 -4.62 -11.53 -5.06
N ASN A 551 -3.82 -12.55 -5.36
CA ASN A 551 -4.31 -13.74 -6.06
C ASN A 551 -5.22 -14.63 -5.17
N ILE A 552 -5.01 -14.64 -3.86
CA ILE A 552 -5.80 -15.45 -2.91
C ILE A 552 -6.99 -14.67 -2.34
N PHE A 553 -6.88 -13.35 -2.13
CA PHE A 553 -7.96 -12.48 -1.63
C PHE A 553 -8.85 -12.01 -2.78
N GLU A 554 -9.41 -12.96 -3.51
CA GLU A 554 -10.27 -12.71 -4.67
C GLU A 554 -11.54 -13.56 -4.59
N HIS A 555 -12.70 -12.99 -4.94
CA HIS A 555 -13.98 -13.71 -4.89
C HIS A 555 -14.00 -14.98 -5.74
N THR A 556 -13.35 -14.98 -6.91
CA THR A 556 -13.24 -16.18 -7.76
C THR A 556 -12.37 -17.26 -7.12
N TYR A 557 -11.32 -16.87 -6.40
CA TYR A 557 -10.51 -17.82 -5.64
C TYR A 557 -11.30 -18.41 -4.47
N PHE A 558 -12.07 -17.61 -3.73
CA PHE A 558 -12.92 -18.12 -2.65
C PHE A 558 -13.99 -19.09 -3.17
N GLY A 559 -14.57 -18.81 -4.35
CA GLY A 559 -15.46 -19.74 -5.05
C GLY A 559 -14.76 -21.05 -5.45
N PHE A 560 -13.53 -20.97 -5.95
CA PHE A 560 -12.70 -22.13 -6.25
C PHE A 560 -12.40 -22.97 -5.00
N MET A 561 -12.02 -22.32 -3.89
CA MET A 561 -11.78 -22.98 -2.60
C MET A 561 -13.03 -23.70 -2.10
N TRP A 562 -14.21 -23.06 -2.23
CA TRP A 562 -15.46 -23.71 -1.87
C TRP A 562 -15.71 -24.98 -2.69
N GLN A 563 -15.48 -24.94 -4.02
CA GLN A 563 -15.61 -26.14 -4.87
C GLN A 563 -14.65 -27.24 -4.44
N LEU A 564 -13.38 -26.89 -4.18
CA LEU A 564 -12.33 -27.82 -3.80
C LEU A 564 -12.59 -28.49 -2.44
N CYS A 565 -13.10 -27.75 -1.47
CA CYS A 565 -13.33 -28.23 -0.11
C CYS A 565 -14.70 -28.89 0.10
N SER A 566 -15.74 -28.48 -0.63
CA SER A 566 -17.12 -28.94 -0.41
C SER A 566 -17.61 -29.94 -1.47
N CYS A 567 -17.39 -29.64 -2.76
CA CYS A 567 -18.02 -30.35 -3.87
C CYS A 567 -17.13 -31.50 -4.38
N ILE A 568 -15.87 -31.21 -4.70
CA ILE A 568 -14.94 -32.17 -5.31
C ILE A 568 -14.77 -33.46 -4.51
N PRO A 569 -14.61 -33.46 -3.17
CA PRO A 569 -14.41 -34.70 -2.40
C PRO A 569 -15.53 -35.71 -2.59
N SER A 570 -16.77 -35.25 -2.82
CA SER A 570 -17.93 -36.12 -3.08
C SER A 570 -17.92 -36.78 -4.47
N THR A 571 -17.11 -36.26 -5.40
CA THR A 571 -16.96 -36.80 -6.76
C THR A 571 -15.89 -37.89 -6.86
N LEU A 572 -15.08 -38.06 -5.82
CA LEU A 572 -13.95 -38.99 -5.82
C LEU A 572 -14.42 -40.43 -5.56
N PRO A 573 -13.69 -41.46 -6.05
CA PRO A 573 -14.05 -42.86 -5.85
C PRO A 573 -14.11 -43.28 -4.37
N ASP A 574 -13.20 -42.75 -3.54
CA ASP A 574 -13.20 -42.95 -2.08
C ASP A 574 -13.09 -41.59 -1.34
N PRO A 575 -14.25 -41.00 -0.97
CA PRO A 575 -14.26 -39.75 -0.22
C PRO A 575 -13.65 -39.85 1.18
N LYS A 576 -13.60 -41.04 1.80
CA LYS A 576 -13.04 -41.20 3.15
C LYS A 576 -11.52 -41.09 3.15
N ALA A 577 -10.86 -41.56 2.09
CA ALA A 577 -9.41 -41.48 1.95
C ALA A 577 -8.86 -40.04 1.91
N VAL A 578 -9.69 -39.06 1.55
CA VAL A 578 -9.30 -37.64 1.45
C VAL A 578 -9.93 -36.76 2.53
N SER A 579 -10.70 -37.34 3.47
CA SER A 579 -11.47 -36.56 4.45
C SER A 579 -10.56 -35.69 5.34
N LEU A 580 -9.45 -36.27 5.83
CA LEU A 580 -8.44 -35.55 6.60
C LEU A 580 -7.80 -34.42 5.79
N MET A 581 -7.37 -34.69 4.54
CA MET A 581 -6.77 -33.68 3.66
C MET A 581 -7.72 -32.50 3.45
N THR A 582 -8.97 -32.80 3.12
CA THR A 582 -10.01 -31.78 2.88
C THR A 582 -10.25 -30.93 4.13
N ALA A 583 -10.32 -31.54 5.31
CA ALA A 583 -10.49 -30.83 6.57
C ALA A 583 -9.28 -29.93 6.89
N LYS A 584 -8.05 -30.40 6.65
CA LYS A 584 -6.83 -29.61 6.83
C LYS A 584 -6.83 -28.36 5.95
N LEU A 585 -7.15 -28.54 4.66
CA LEU A 585 -7.21 -27.43 3.71
C LEU A 585 -8.30 -26.42 4.04
N SER A 586 -9.52 -26.91 4.34
CA SER A 586 -10.65 -26.05 4.71
C SER A 586 -10.35 -25.24 5.97
N THR A 587 -9.75 -25.89 6.97
CA THR A 587 -9.39 -25.24 8.24
C THR A 587 -8.33 -24.18 8.02
N SER A 588 -7.27 -24.51 7.29
CA SER A 588 -6.17 -23.58 7.00
C SER A 588 -6.66 -22.37 6.21
N PHE A 589 -7.43 -22.58 5.15
CA PHE A 589 -8.03 -21.47 4.40
C PHE A 589 -8.91 -20.58 5.28
N VAL A 590 -9.78 -21.18 6.09
CA VAL A 590 -10.70 -20.41 6.93
C VAL A 590 -9.95 -19.58 7.97
N LEU A 591 -9.02 -20.20 8.70
CA LEU A 591 -8.36 -19.59 9.85
C LEU A 591 -7.17 -18.69 9.47
N GLU A 592 -6.48 -18.97 8.36
CA GLU A 592 -5.32 -18.17 7.93
C GLU A 592 -5.69 -17.07 6.95
N THR A 593 -6.79 -17.20 6.20
CA THR A 593 -7.09 -16.29 5.07
C THR A 593 -8.50 -15.71 5.16
N PHE A 594 -9.52 -16.55 5.21
CA PHE A 594 -10.91 -16.10 5.07
C PHE A 594 -11.36 -15.18 6.20
N ILE A 595 -11.03 -15.48 7.46
CA ILE A 595 -11.43 -14.64 8.61
C ILE A 595 -10.78 -13.25 8.62
N HIS A 596 -9.63 -13.10 7.97
CA HIS A 596 -8.93 -11.83 7.81
C HIS A 596 -9.53 -11.00 6.67
N SER A 597 -10.23 -11.64 5.74
CA SER A 597 -10.83 -10.95 4.60
C SER A 597 -12.00 -10.03 5.03
N LYS A 598 -12.20 -8.97 4.25
CA LYS A 598 -13.38 -8.10 4.34
C LYS A 598 -14.69 -8.84 4.00
N GLU A 599 -14.61 -9.98 3.30
CA GLU A 599 -15.77 -10.78 2.88
C GLU A 599 -16.24 -11.72 4.01
N LYS A 600 -17.37 -11.38 4.63
CA LYS A 600 -17.98 -12.15 5.73
C LYS A 600 -19.35 -12.83 5.46
N PRO A 601 -20.11 -12.58 4.36
CA PRO A 601 -21.44 -13.17 4.18
C PRO A 601 -21.50 -14.71 4.18
N THR A 602 -20.46 -15.38 3.70
CA THR A 602 -20.42 -16.86 3.55
C THR A 602 -19.82 -17.57 4.77
N MET A 603 -19.48 -16.85 5.83
CA MET A 603 -18.79 -17.40 7.01
C MET A 603 -19.58 -18.51 7.72
N LEU A 604 -20.89 -18.37 7.83
CA LEU A 604 -21.76 -19.41 8.40
C LEU A 604 -21.66 -20.72 7.59
N GLN A 605 -21.65 -20.64 6.26
CA GLN A 605 -21.58 -21.80 5.37
C GLN A 605 -20.24 -22.53 5.49
N TRP A 606 -19.13 -21.78 5.61
CA TRP A 606 -17.81 -22.35 5.85
C TRP A 606 -17.72 -23.09 7.18
N ILE A 607 -18.34 -22.55 8.23
CA ILE A 607 -18.29 -23.17 9.56
C ILE A 607 -19.20 -24.41 9.63
N GLU A 608 -20.34 -24.39 8.95
CA GLU A 608 -21.17 -25.59 8.74
C GLU A 608 -20.40 -26.68 7.98
N LEU A 609 -19.63 -26.30 6.95
CA LEU A 609 -18.77 -27.23 6.21
C LEU A 609 -17.70 -27.84 7.12
N LEU A 610 -16.98 -27.04 7.90
CA LEU A 610 -15.97 -27.52 8.85
C LEU A 610 -16.58 -28.46 9.89
N THR A 611 -17.71 -28.08 10.48
CA THR A 611 -18.43 -28.93 11.44
C THR A 611 -18.81 -30.28 10.83
N LYS A 612 -19.29 -30.28 9.58
CA LYS A 612 -19.59 -31.51 8.84
C LYS A 612 -18.32 -32.35 8.60
N GLN A 613 -17.20 -31.73 8.24
CA GLN A 613 -15.94 -32.44 7.99
C GLN A 613 -15.39 -33.08 9.28
N PHE A 614 -15.39 -32.34 10.39
CA PHE A 614 -14.97 -32.86 11.71
C PHE A 614 -15.88 -33.97 12.22
N ASN A 615 -17.20 -33.90 11.99
CA ASN A 615 -18.12 -34.99 12.33
C ASN A 615 -17.79 -36.29 11.61
N ASN A 616 -17.24 -36.21 10.39
CA ASN A 616 -16.95 -37.34 9.53
C ASN A 616 -15.51 -37.88 9.67
N SER A 617 -14.63 -37.22 10.42
CA SER A 617 -13.23 -37.60 10.54
C SER A 617 -12.66 -37.31 11.94
N GLN A 618 -12.50 -38.36 12.75
CA GLN A 618 -11.85 -38.25 14.06
C GLN A 618 -10.39 -37.78 13.94
N ALA A 619 -9.65 -38.30 12.96
CA ALA A 619 -8.27 -37.88 12.71
C ALA A 619 -8.14 -36.38 12.38
N ALA A 620 -9.17 -35.76 11.79
CA ALA A 620 -9.19 -34.32 11.53
C ALA A 620 -9.39 -33.52 12.82
N CYS A 621 -10.25 -34.00 13.73
CA CYS A 621 -10.44 -33.43 15.06
C CYS A 621 -9.14 -33.48 15.89
N GLU A 622 -8.48 -34.64 15.91
CA GLU A 622 -7.20 -34.83 16.63
C GLU A 622 -6.13 -33.88 16.08
N TRP A 623 -5.94 -33.88 14.76
CA TRP A 623 -4.98 -32.98 14.10
C TRP A 623 -5.24 -31.51 14.39
N PHE A 624 -6.51 -31.07 14.40
CA PHE A 624 -6.87 -29.67 14.64
C PHE A 624 -6.42 -29.20 16.02
N LEU A 625 -6.68 -30.00 17.06
CA LEU A 625 -6.26 -29.67 18.42
C LEU A 625 -4.75 -29.88 18.63
N ASP A 626 -4.15 -30.91 18.04
CA ASP A 626 -2.70 -31.13 18.10
C ASP A 626 -1.93 -29.94 17.49
N ARG A 627 -2.38 -29.44 16.33
CA ARG A 627 -1.76 -28.27 15.68
C ARG A 627 -1.74 -27.05 16.60
N MET A 628 -2.84 -26.78 17.30
CA MET A 628 -2.96 -25.64 18.22
C MET A 628 -2.34 -25.89 19.60
N ALA A 629 -2.09 -27.15 19.95
CA ALA A 629 -1.35 -27.50 21.15
C ALA A 629 0.15 -27.27 20.95
N ASP A 630 0.67 -27.61 19.77
CA ASP A 630 2.08 -27.47 19.41
C ASP A 630 2.45 -26.03 18.98
N ASP A 631 1.48 -25.24 18.49
CA ASP A 631 1.67 -23.87 18.01
C ASP A 631 0.46 -23.00 18.40
N ASP A 632 0.71 -21.98 19.22
CA ASP A 632 -0.33 -21.12 19.79
C ASP A 632 -0.79 -20.00 18.85
N TRP A 633 -0.30 -19.98 17.60
CA TRP A 633 -0.61 -18.97 16.60
C TRP A 633 -2.12 -18.70 16.42
N TRP A 634 -2.92 -19.73 16.07
CA TRP A 634 -4.36 -19.52 15.84
C TRP A 634 -5.09 -19.05 17.11
N PRO A 635 -4.91 -19.68 18.29
CA PRO A 635 -5.49 -19.17 19.52
C PRO A 635 -5.10 -17.72 19.82
N MET A 636 -3.84 -17.35 19.64
CA MET A 636 -3.36 -15.99 19.89
C MET A 636 -4.02 -15.00 18.92
N GLN A 637 -3.93 -15.25 17.62
CA GLN A 637 -4.47 -14.34 16.60
C GLN A 637 -6.00 -14.24 16.70
N ILE A 638 -6.69 -15.36 16.92
CA ILE A 638 -8.15 -15.41 16.83
C ILE A 638 -8.82 -15.11 18.16
N LEU A 639 -8.42 -15.71 19.28
CA LEU A 639 -9.12 -15.48 20.56
C LEU A 639 -8.65 -14.21 21.28
N ILE A 640 -7.40 -13.78 21.07
CA ILE A 640 -6.80 -12.67 21.80
C ILE A 640 -6.75 -11.40 20.95
N LYS A 641 -6.12 -11.45 19.77
CA LYS A 641 -5.86 -10.26 18.94
C LYS A 641 -7.01 -9.86 18.01
N CYS A 642 -7.89 -10.78 17.65
CA CYS A 642 -8.98 -10.50 16.71
C CYS A 642 -9.97 -9.48 17.28
N PRO A 643 -10.24 -8.35 16.62
CA PRO A 643 -11.23 -7.37 17.08
C PRO A 643 -12.67 -7.86 16.82
N ASN A 644 -12.88 -8.73 15.82
CA ASN A 644 -14.20 -9.17 15.39
C ASN A 644 -14.80 -10.25 16.30
N GLN A 645 -15.78 -9.86 17.12
CA GLN A 645 -16.45 -10.75 18.07
C GLN A 645 -17.07 -12.00 17.42
N ILE A 646 -17.66 -11.87 16.22
CA ILE A 646 -18.32 -13.00 15.55
C ILE A 646 -17.27 -14.09 15.22
N VAL A 647 -16.11 -13.69 14.69
CA VAL A 647 -15.02 -14.62 14.37
C VAL A 647 -14.56 -15.36 15.62
N ARG A 648 -14.34 -14.65 16.73
CA ARG A 648 -13.96 -15.25 18.01
C ARG A 648 -14.99 -16.26 18.52
N GLN A 649 -16.28 -15.91 18.45
CA GLN A 649 -17.37 -16.80 18.88
C GLN A 649 -17.46 -18.05 18.02
N MET A 650 -17.28 -17.92 16.70
CA MET A 650 -17.32 -19.06 15.79
C MET A 650 -16.15 -20.00 16.03
N PHE A 651 -14.94 -19.47 16.21
CA PHE A 651 -13.77 -20.26 16.56
C PHE A 651 -13.93 -20.98 17.91
N GLN A 652 -14.40 -20.26 18.94
CA GLN A 652 -14.70 -20.85 20.24
C GLN A 652 -15.70 -22.01 20.13
N ARG A 653 -16.81 -21.82 19.41
CA ARG A 653 -17.82 -22.86 19.20
C ARG A 653 -17.27 -24.06 18.42
N LEU A 654 -16.41 -23.82 17.44
CA LEU A 654 -15.76 -24.87 16.66
C LEU A 654 -14.84 -25.72 17.53
N CYS A 655 -13.99 -25.10 18.36
CA CYS A 655 -13.12 -25.81 19.30
C CYS A 655 -13.91 -26.66 20.30
N ILE A 656 -14.97 -26.11 20.90
CA ILE A 656 -15.86 -26.85 21.81
C ILE A 656 -16.53 -28.02 21.08
N HIS A 657 -17.02 -27.83 19.86
CA HIS A 657 -17.61 -28.90 19.06
C HIS A 657 -16.63 -30.04 18.81
N VAL A 658 -15.38 -29.72 18.43
CA VAL A 658 -14.32 -30.71 18.21
C VAL A 658 -14.01 -31.48 19.50
N ILE A 659 -13.89 -30.80 20.64
CA ILE A 659 -13.68 -31.45 21.93
C ILE A 659 -14.83 -32.39 22.28
N GLN A 660 -16.08 -31.98 22.09
CA GLN A 660 -17.25 -32.84 22.33
C GLN A 660 -17.24 -34.10 21.46
N ARG A 661 -16.74 -34.00 20.22
CA ARG A 661 -16.58 -35.17 19.34
C ARG A 661 -15.49 -36.12 19.81
N LEU A 662 -14.41 -35.63 20.39
CA LEU A 662 -13.29 -36.42 20.89
C LEU A 662 -13.50 -36.96 22.31
N ARG A 663 -14.37 -36.33 23.11
CA ARG A 663 -14.63 -36.68 24.51
C ARG A 663 -14.82 -38.18 24.77
N PRO A 664 -15.61 -38.96 24.00
CA PRO A 664 -15.79 -40.39 24.26
C PRO A 664 -14.49 -41.22 24.21
N VAL A 665 -13.49 -40.74 23.47
CA VAL A 665 -12.19 -41.41 23.29
C VAL A 665 -11.11 -40.78 24.17
N HIS A 666 -11.22 -39.49 24.49
CA HIS A 666 -10.14 -38.76 25.18
C HIS A 666 -10.37 -38.50 26.67
N ALA A 667 -11.62 -38.46 27.17
CA ALA A 667 -11.89 -38.03 28.55
C ALA A 667 -11.13 -38.87 29.60
N HIS A 668 -11.03 -40.18 29.40
CA HIS A 668 -10.31 -41.09 30.31
C HIS A 668 -8.77 -40.90 30.29
N LEU A 669 -8.24 -40.11 29.36
CA LEU A 669 -6.82 -39.78 29.23
C LEU A 669 -6.46 -38.44 29.92
N TYR A 670 -7.43 -37.63 30.33
CA TYR A 670 -7.18 -36.25 30.77
C TYR A 670 -6.31 -36.15 32.03
N LEU A 671 -6.43 -37.13 32.93
CA LEU A 671 -5.66 -37.19 34.17
C LEU A 671 -4.46 -38.15 34.08
N GLN A 672 -4.21 -38.76 32.92
CA GLN A 672 -3.09 -39.68 32.75
C GLN A 672 -1.78 -38.91 32.47
N PRO A 673 -0.67 -39.25 33.15
CA PRO A 673 0.63 -38.65 32.85
C PRO A 673 1.14 -39.06 31.46
N GLY A 674 1.97 -38.22 30.85
CA GLY A 674 2.70 -38.55 29.62
C GLY A 674 3.61 -39.79 29.80
N MET A 675 3.84 -40.57 28.74
CA MET A 675 4.85 -41.65 28.78
C MET A 675 6.24 -41.03 28.62
N GLU A 676 7.10 -41.19 29.62
CA GLU A 676 8.54 -41.33 29.36
C GLU A 676 8.86 -42.81 29.11
N ASP A 677 9.67 -43.08 28.10
CA ASP A 677 10.17 -44.41 27.81
C ASP A 677 10.95 -44.98 29.02
N GLY A 678 10.34 -45.89 29.76
CA GLY A 678 11.05 -47.00 30.41
C GLY A 678 11.86 -46.73 31.68
N SER A 679 11.50 -45.77 32.54
CA SER A 679 12.03 -45.72 33.92
C SER A 679 10.90 -45.77 34.97
N ASP A 680 10.90 -46.85 35.75
CA ASP A 680 10.07 -47.05 36.96
C ASP A 680 10.53 -46.13 38.13
N ASP A 681 10.71 -44.83 37.90
CA ASP A 681 10.96 -43.87 38.98
C ASP A 681 9.68 -43.10 39.32
N MET A 682 9.19 -43.35 40.54
CA MET A 682 7.97 -42.82 41.15
C MET A 682 8.15 -41.36 41.61
N ASP A 683 8.56 -40.46 40.71
CA ASP A 683 8.48 -39.00 40.89
C ASP A 683 7.92 -38.37 39.61
N THR A 684 6.64 -38.66 39.33
CA THR A 684 5.92 -38.03 38.20
C THR A 684 5.63 -36.57 38.58
N SER A 685 6.16 -35.61 37.82
CA SER A 685 5.90 -34.20 38.05
C SER A 685 4.42 -33.88 37.75
N VAL A 686 3.82 -32.92 38.49
CA VAL A 686 2.45 -32.43 38.21
C VAL A 686 2.36 -31.81 36.79
N GLU A 687 3.50 -31.48 36.20
CA GLU A 687 3.63 -30.87 34.87
C GLU A 687 3.31 -31.86 33.72
N ASP A 688 3.28 -33.18 33.96
CA ASP A 688 3.07 -34.20 32.92
C ASP A 688 1.62 -34.70 32.78
N ILE A 689 0.70 -34.25 33.65
CA ILE A 689 -0.71 -34.68 33.67
C ILE A 689 -1.46 -34.23 32.40
N GLY A 690 -2.05 -35.18 31.67
CA GLY A 690 -2.80 -34.89 30.46
C GLY A 690 -1.95 -34.80 29.20
N GLY A 691 -0.69 -35.23 29.24
CA GLY A 691 0.18 -35.26 28.05
C GLY A 691 -0.29 -36.21 26.94
N ARG A 692 -1.16 -37.19 27.24
CA ARG A 692 -1.61 -38.22 26.28
C ARG A 692 -2.78 -37.80 25.40
N SER A 693 -3.44 -36.67 25.67
CA SER A 693 -4.62 -36.23 24.93
C SER A 693 -4.41 -34.86 24.29
N CYS A 694 -4.71 -34.75 23.00
CA CYS A 694 -4.65 -33.49 22.25
C CYS A 694 -5.50 -32.38 22.88
N VAL A 695 -6.64 -32.74 23.49
CA VAL A 695 -7.54 -31.80 24.16
C VAL A 695 -6.85 -31.14 25.36
N THR A 696 -6.21 -31.93 26.20
CA THR A 696 -5.56 -31.45 27.43
C THR A 696 -4.28 -30.68 27.13
N ARG A 697 -3.52 -31.11 26.12
CA ARG A 697 -2.38 -30.34 25.61
C ARG A 697 -2.84 -28.96 25.10
N PHE A 698 -3.90 -28.90 24.28
CA PHE A 698 -4.45 -27.64 23.79
C PHE A 698 -4.97 -26.72 24.91
N VAL A 699 -5.74 -27.25 25.87
CA VAL A 699 -6.25 -26.45 27.00
C VAL A 699 -5.11 -25.91 27.87
N ARG A 700 -4.03 -26.68 28.05
CA ARG A 700 -2.82 -26.22 28.73
C ARG A 700 -2.16 -25.07 27.96
N THR A 701 -2.00 -25.18 26.64
CA THR A 701 -1.47 -24.10 25.79
C THR A 701 -2.27 -22.82 25.95
N LEU A 702 -3.61 -22.90 25.98
CA LEU A 702 -4.45 -21.72 26.25
C LEU A 702 -4.14 -21.08 27.61
N LEU A 703 -4.04 -21.87 28.68
CA LEU A 703 -3.70 -21.33 30.00
C LEU A 703 -2.31 -20.67 30.03
N LEU A 704 -1.33 -21.20 29.29
CA LEU A 704 0.00 -20.59 29.14
C LEU A 704 -0.04 -19.25 28.39
N ILE A 705 -0.84 -19.13 27.33
CA ILE A 705 -1.04 -17.87 26.59
C ILE A 705 -1.45 -16.75 27.56
N MET A 706 -2.31 -17.05 28.53
CA MET A 706 -2.80 -16.09 29.54
C MET A 706 -1.69 -15.50 30.42
N GLU A 707 -0.64 -16.27 30.70
CA GLU A 707 0.48 -15.80 31.55
C GLU A 707 1.39 -14.80 30.82
N HIS A 708 1.50 -14.89 29.50
CA HIS A 708 2.55 -14.20 28.73
C HIS A 708 2.06 -13.23 27.63
N GLY A 709 0.84 -13.36 27.08
CA GLY A 709 0.47 -12.65 25.84
C GLY A 709 -0.81 -11.81 25.86
N VAL A 710 -1.53 -11.77 26.98
CA VAL A 710 -2.95 -11.33 26.96
C VAL A 710 -3.20 -9.90 27.47
N LYS A 711 -2.25 -9.30 28.20
CA LYS A 711 -2.45 -7.99 28.87
C LYS A 711 -2.78 -6.82 27.93
N PRO A 712 -2.11 -6.64 26.77
CA PRO A 712 -2.44 -5.57 25.84
C PRO A 712 -3.88 -5.67 25.27
N HIS A 713 -4.40 -6.88 25.10
CA HIS A 713 -5.68 -7.15 24.44
C HIS A 713 -6.83 -7.52 25.40
N SER A 714 -6.77 -7.05 26.64
CA SER A 714 -7.72 -7.41 27.71
C SER A 714 -9.21 -7.18 27.39
N LYS A 715 -9.51 -6.33 26.40
CA LYS A 715 -10.87 -6.01 25.92
C LYS A 715 -11.53 -7.17 25.16
N HIS A 716 -10.78 -8.13 24.62
CA HIS A 716 -11.30 -9.16 23.71
C HIS A 716 -11.49 -10.56 24.34
N LEU A 717 -11.29 -10.72 25.64
CA LEU A 717 -11.20 -12.03 26.32
C LEU A 717 -12.52 -12.73 26.63
N THR A 718 -13.65 -12.19 26.18
CA THR A 718 -14.96 -12.76 26.53
C THR A 718 -15.11 -14.19 26.01
N GLU A 719 -14.75 -14.41 24.75
CA GLU A 719 -14.82 -15.73 24.12
C GLU A 719 -13.75 -16.70 24.66
N TYR A 720 -12.58 -16.19 25.07
CA TYR A 720 -11.54 -16.98 25.71
C TYR A 720 -12.02 -17.58 27.05
N PHE A 721 -12.58 -16.76 27.95
CA PHE A 721 -13.12 -17.29 29.21
C PHE A 721 -14.40 -18.10 29.00
N ALA A 722 -15.21 -17.77 27.99
CA ALA A 722 -16.36 -18.59 27.62
C ALA A 722 -15.95 -20.00 27.15
N PHE A 723 -14.83 -20.13 26.43
CA PHE A 723 -14.27 -21.43 26.07
C PHE A 723 -13.95 -22.27 27.31
N LEU A 724 -13.14 -21.72 28.23
CA LEU A 724 -12.73 -22.43 29.44
C LEU A 724 -13.94 -22.80 30.33
N TYR A 725 -14.92 -21.89 30.42
CA TYR A 725 -16.18 -22.13 31.12
C TYR A 725 -16.98 -23.29 30.52
N GLU A 726 -17.19 -23.31 29.21
CA GLU A 726 -17.93 -24.38 28.54
C GLU A 726 -17.19 -25.71 28.60
N PHE A 727 -15.84 -25.70 28.54
CA PHE A 727 -15.03 -26.90 28.75
C PHE A 727 -15.22 -27.49 30.15
N ALA A 728 -15.10 -26.67 31.20
CA ALA A 728 -15.31 -27.11 32.59
C ALA A 728 -16.72 -27.68 32.83
N LYS A 729 -17.73 -27.17 32.11
CA LYS A 729 -19.13 -27.60 32.22
C LYS A 729 -19.43 -28.93 31.54
N MET A 730 -18.51 -29.48 30.72
CA MET A 730 -18.75 -30.72 29.99
C MET A 730 -18.83 -31.97 30.89
N GLY A 731 -18.12 -31.97 32.01
CA GLY A 731 -18.03 -33.11 32.92
C GLY A 731 -17.05 -32.91 34.07
N GLU A 732 -16.94 -33.95 34.91
CA GLU A 732 -16.09 -33.94 36.10
C GLU A 732 -14.61 -34.04 35.73
N GLU A 733 -14.28 -34.84 34.71
CA GLU A 733 -12.89 -35.03 34.23
C GLU A 733 -12.27 -33.71 33.72
N GLU A 734 -13.06 -32.88 33.03
CA GLU A 734 -12.63 -31.56 32.53
C GLU A 734 -12.36 -30.58 33.68
N SER A 735 -13.23 -30.56 34.69
CA SER A 735 -13.08 -29.70 35.87
C SER A 735 -11.88 -30.13 36.73
N GLN A 736 -11.71 -31.42 36.95
CA GLN A 736 -10.56 -31.99 37.67
C GLN A 736 -9.25 -31.67 36.96
N PHE A 737 -9.21 -31.77 35.63
CA PHE A 737 -8.04 -31.41 34.85
C PHE A 737 -7.66 -29.93 35.04
N LEU A 738 -8.62 -29.00 34.92
CA LEU A 738 -8.36 -27.57 35.15
C LEU A 738 -7.89 -27.27 36.59
N LEU A 739 -8.45 -27.97 37.59
CA LEU A 739 -8.01 -27.87 38.98
C LEU A 739 -6.58 -28.39 39.16
N SER A 740 -6.21 -29.49 38.50
CA SER A 740 -4.85 -30.06 38.55
C SER A 740 -3.79 -29.11 37.97
N LEU A 741 -4.18 -28.26 37.00
CA LEU A 741 -3.33 -27.22 36.41
C LEU A 741 -3.36 -25.89 37.20
N GLN A 742 -3.97 -25.85 38.38
CA GLN A 742 -4.09 -24.63 39.20
C GLN A 742 -4.77 -23.45 38.46
N ALA A 743 -5.68 -23.71 37.51
CA ALA A 743 -6.27 -22.68 36.64
C ALA A 743 -6.93 -21.51 37.42
N ILE A 744 -7.49 -21.77 38.60
CA ILE A 744 -8.03 -20.72 39.49
C ILE A 744 -6.92 -19.73 39.88
N SER A 745 -5.76 -20.24 40.29
CA SER A 745 -4.61 -19.42 40.69
C SER A 745 -4.14 -18.58 39.51
N THR A 746 -3.95 -19.19 38.34
CA THR A 746 -3.50 -18.49 37.13
C THR A 746 -4.44 -17.35 36.73
N MET A 747 -5.76 -17.58 36.73
CA MET A 747 -6.75 -16.55 36.40
C MET A 747 -6.77 -15.40 37.43
N VAL A 748 -6.66 -15.71 38.72
CA VAL A 748 -6.60 -14.69 39.78
C VAL A 748 -5.33 -13.86 39.68
N HIS A 749 -4.17 -14.50 39.46
CA HIS A 749 -2.89 -13.81 39.26
C HIS A 749 -2.90 -12.89 38.03
N PHE A 750 -3.43 -13.39 36.91
CA PHE A 750 -3.62 -12.61 35.69
C PHE A 750 -4.43 -11.33 35.97
N TYR A 751 -5.58 -11.46 36.64
CA TYR A 751 -6.46 -10.32 36.92
C TYR A 751 -5.91 -9.37 37.99
N MET A 752 -5.15 -9.87 38.97
CA MET A 752 -4.53 -9.06 40.02
C MET A 752 -3.21 -8.40 39.59
N GLY A 753 -2.67 -8.73 38.41
CA GLY A 753 -1.44 -8.16 37.89
C GLY A 753 -0.16 -8.59 38.61
N THR A 754 -0.23 -9.56 39.53
CA THR A 754 0.93 -10.07 40.29
C THR A 754 1.67 -11.11 39.47
N LYS A 755 2.94 -10.85 39.13
CA LYS A 755 3.82 -11.83 38.47
C LYS A 755 3.89 -13.10 39.35
N GLY A 756 3.67 -14.26 38.75
CA GLY A 756 4.01 -15.54 39.38
C GLY A 756 5.51 -15.61 39.72
N PRO A 757 5.94 -16.55 40.58
CA PRO A 757 7.34 -16.67 40.96
C PRO A 757 8.19 -17.19 39.79
N GLU A 758 9.14 -16.35 39.36
CA GLU A 758 10.40 -16.59 38.62
C GLU A 758 10.41 -17.49 37.37
N ASN A 759 10.61 -16.87 36.19
CA ASN A 759 11.62 -17.33 35.22
C ASN A 759 12.12 -16.12 34.37
N PRO A 760 13.43 -15.90 34.19
CA PRO A 760 13.96 -14.73 33.50
C PRO A 760 14.18 -14.98 32.00
N GLN A 761 13.84 -13.95 31.19
CA GLN A 761 14.19 -13.72 29.78
C GLN A 761 13.41 -14.49 28.71
N VAL A 762 12.43 -13.81 28.09
CA VAL A 762 12.38 -13.58 26.63
C VAL A 762 11.71 -12.20 26.42
N GLU A 763 12.51 -11.17 26.11
CA GLU A 763 11.97 -9.97 25.44
C GLU A 763 11.63 -10.38 24.01
N VAL A 764 10.33 -10.55 23.72
CA VAL A 764 9.88 -10.60 22.34
C VAL A 764 9.93 -9.17 21.82
N LEU A 765 11.03 -8.84 21.15
CA LEU A 765 11.13 -7.66 20.29
C LEU A 765 10.13 -7.86 19.14
N SER A 766 8.92 -7.31 19.25
CA SER A 766 8.03 -7.16 18.10
C SER A 766 8.29 -5.78 17.48
N GLU A 767 9.02 -5.76 16.36
CA GLU A 767 9.30 -4.57 15.53
C GLU A 767 8.05 -4.01 14.82
N GLU A 768 6.84 -4.49 15.15
CA GLU A 768 5.57 -4.11 14.50
C GLU A 768 4.63 -3.25 15.37
N GLU A 769 5.09 -2.70 16.50
CA GLU A 769 4.32 -1.77 17.34
C GLU A 769 3.99 -0.42 16.67
N GLY A 770 4.36 -0.21 15.41
CA GLY A 770 4.10 1.04 14.70
C GLY A 770 2.61 1.33 14.48
N GLU A 771 1.81 0.33 14.11
CA GLU A 771 0.41 0.58 13.69
C GLU A 771 -0.62 0.49 14.82
N GLU A 772 -0.32 -0.19 15.94
CA GLU A 772 -1.25 -0.29 17.08
C GLU A 772 -1.28 0.96 17.98
N GLU A 773 -0.25 1.83 17.93
CA GLU A 773 -0.25 3.12 18.63
C GLU A 773 -1.39 4.06 18.18
N GLU A 774 -1.91 3.92 16.95
CA GLU A 774 -3.03 4.73 16.45
C GLU A 774 -4.36 4.45 17.18
N GLU A 775 -4.57 3.22 17.67
CA GLU A 775 -5.76 2.91 18.47
C GLU A 775 -5.61 3.28 19.96
N GLU A 776 -4.38 3.40 20.47
CA GLU A 776 -4.13 3.78 21.87
C GLU A 776 -4.25 5.30 22.11
N GLU A 777 -3.82 6.14 21.17
CA GLU A 777 -3.91 7.60 21.35
C GLU A 777 -5.34 8.14 21.24
N ASP A 778 -6.22 7.54 20.42
CA ASP A 778 -7.61 8.01 20.25
C ASP A 778 -8.55 7.62 21.42
N ILE A 779 -8.11 6.76 22.35
CA ILE A 779 -8.97 6.22 23.43
C ILE A 779 -8.65 6.80 24.82
N LEU A 780 -7.52 7.50 25.00
CA LEU A 780 -7.15 8.08 26.30
C LEU A 780 -8.01 9.29 26.75
N SER A 781 -9.05 9.65 26.00
CA SER A 781 -9.97 10.76 26.33
C SER A 781 -11.38 10.35 26.77
N LEU A 782 -11.72 9.05 26.89
CA LEU A 782 -13.06 8.63 27.29
C LEU A 782 -13.09 7.76 28.56
N ALA A 783 -13.30 8.47 29.68
CA ALA A 783 -14.08 8.07 30.85
C ALA A 783 -13.73 6.74 31.53
N GLU A 784 -12.85 6.85 32.52
CA GLU A 784 -12.90 6.03 33.73
C GLU A 784 -14.31 6.13 34.36
N GLU A 785 -14.94 4.95 34.59
CA GLU A 785 -16.13 4.66 35.41
C GLU A 785 -17.32 4.01 34.64
N LYS A 786 -17.59 2.73 34.98
CA LYS A 786 -18.76 1.87 34.64
C LYS A 786 -18.69 0.91 33.43
N TYR A 787 -17.57 0.25 33.17
CA TYR A 787 -17.60 -0.99 32.38
C TYR A 787 -17.04 -2.15 33.20
N ARG A 788 -17.90 -3.06 33.68
CA ARG A 788 -17.42 -4.41 34.04
C ARG A 788 -17.27 -5.16 32.72
N PRO A 789 -16.05 -5.54 32.31
CA PRO A 789 -15.88 -6.23 31.04
C PRO A 789 -16.64 -7.56 31.06
N ALA A 790 -17.40 -7.90 30.01
CA ALA A 790 -18.13 -9.17 29.92
C ALA A 790 -17.20 -10.40 30.12
N ALA A 791 -15.92 -10.26 29.77
CA ALA A 791 -14.87 -11.22 30.06
C ALA A 791 -14.71 -11.53 31.56
N LEU A 792 -14.80 -10.52 32.43
CA LEU A 792 -14.71 -10.68 33.87
C LEU A 792 -15.87 -11.52 34.42
N GLU A 793 -17.09 -11.30 33.91
CA GLU A 793 -18.25 -12.09 34.33
C GLU A 793 -18.09 -13.57 33.97
N LYS A 794 -17.56 -13.88 32.78
CA LYS A 794 -17.26 -15.24 32.35
C LYS A 794 -16.16 -15.88 33.20
N MET A 795 -15.09 -15.14 33.51
CA MET A 795 -14.03 -15.59 34.39
C MET A 795 -14.57 -15.91 35.80
N ILE A 796 -15.40 -15.04 36.38
CA ILE A 796 -16.02 -15.27 37.69
C ILE A 796 -16.90 -16.52 37.67
N ALA A 797 -17.71 -16.71 36.63
CA ALA A 797 -18.57 -17.89 36.48
C ALA A 797 -17.76 -19.19 36.42
N LEU A 798 -16.63 -19.18 35.69
CA LEU A 798 -15.69 -20.30 35.63
C LEU A 798 -15.04 -20.59 36.99
N VAL A 799 -14.52 -19.56 37.66
CA VAL A 799 -13.92 -19.73 39.00
C VAL A 799 -14.95 -20.27 39.99
N ALA A 800 -16.18 -19.74 39.98
CA ALA A 800 -17.25 -20.21 40.86
C ALA A 800 -17.57 -21.70 40.64
N LEU A 801 -17.65 -22.12 39.37
CA LEU A 801 -17.89 -23.52 39.00
C LEU A 801 -16.75 -24.43 39.49
N LEU A 802 -15.49 -24.07 39.23
CA LEU A 802 -14.34 -24.86 39.67
C LEU A 802 -14.23 -24.94 41.19
N VAL A 803 -14.54 -23.86 41.91
CA VAL A 803 -14.60 -23.85 43.39
C VAL A 803 -15.69 -24.77 43.91
N GLU A 804 -16.87 -24.81 43.29
CA GLU A 804 -17.92 -25.75 43.67
C GLU A 804 -17.47 -27.20 43.45
N GLN A 805 -16.88 -27.50 42.29
CA GLN A 805 -16.39 -28.84 41.95
C GLN A 805 -15.26 -29.33 42.87
N SER A 806 -14.34 -28.44 43.26
CA SER A 806 -13.29 -28.77 44.25
C SER A 806 -13.81 -29.11 45.65
N ARG A 807 -15.06 -28.77 45.97
CA ARG A 807 -15.69 -29.10 47.26
C ARG A 807 -16.38 -30.45 47.24
N SER A 808 -16.79 -30.96 46.08
CA SER A 808 -17.47 -32.25 45.92
C SER A 808 -16.57 -33.47 46.19
N GLU A 809 -15.24 -33.29 46.17
CA GLU A 809 -14.26 -34.34 46.51
C GLU A 809 -13.89 -34.39 48.01
N ARG A 810 -14.44 -33.52 48.86
CA ARG A 810 -14.19 -33.51 50.31
C ARG A 810 -15.22 -34.27 51.14
#